data_AF-A0A1B6E1M8-F1
#
_entry.id   AF-A0A1B6E1M8-F1
#
_cell.length_a   1.000
_cell.length_b   1.000
_cell.length_c   1.000
_cell.angle_alpha   90.00
_cell.angle_beta   90.00
_cell.angle_gamma   90.00
#
_symmetry.space_group_name_H-M   'P 1'
#
loop_
_entity.id
_entity.type
_entity.pdbx_description
1 polymer ?
#
loop_
_entity_poly.entity_id
_entity_poly.type
_entity_poly.pdbx_seq_one_letter_code
_entity_poly.pdbx_strand_id
1 'polypeptide(L)'
;KLESKMKGTCVEGTVPKLFEGKMMSFIECKNINYKSTRVETFYDIQLNVKGKKNIAESFHDYVATEILDGDNKYDAGEHGLQDAKKGVIFASFPPVLHLHLMRFQYDPVTDCSVKFNDRFEFQEKVSLNPYLQTAESTPADYTLHAVLVHSGDNHGGHYVVFINPKGDGKWCKFDDDVVSRCTKQEAIDNNYGGHDDDMNMPVKHCTNAYMLVYIRDSELKNVLQEVTEEDIPQELVERLHEEKRLEQIRRKERNEAHLYMSVHVILEDCFDGHQGNDLYDPERTFFRLFRVKKHTTLQELMEQIAEALNYPVEQLRPWPVGVRSNMTYRPSLLDLETESDKNVSDLSDTQNPWYLFIECVPPDSGLTALPAFDKHSDVLLFFKMYDPKAKRIYYCGHKYMPIASRVSELIPILNERAGFPPDTELLLFEEIRPNLVERISSYSDPLEKVLEELMDGDIIVFQKKGRPNEQKTDLSTCREYFRDLFYRSEVTFCDKMIPNDPGFTMELSIRLNYEQIAQAVAQRLGTDPYRLQFFKAQLYKDCPGNPIKCSFEGQLKDLLVHTKPKGIKKIFYQQLSIPVNELENKRQFKCIWLGPKMKEEKELTLYPNKNGTVADLLEEAKKTVDMSPDGSGKLRILEINCNKIQPGPKDDMLLDTLAATTNTSKMYRIEEVPLDEVNLSEDEMLIPVAHFHKDVYSTFGNPFLLKVRNGEPFSEVKEKLAKKIGTQEKEFEKFKFAIVHLNRPTFINEEADYIINLQDFRPHPCPGGISFKSWLGLEHVNKAPKRSRFSYLEKAIKIYN
;
A
#
# COMPACT_ATOMS: atom_id res chain seq x y z
N LYS A 1 -23.35 -0.44 19.47
CA LYS A 1 -24.21 -1.08 18.41
C LYS A 1 -25.45 -1.76 19.00
N LEU A 2 -25.30 -2.68 19.97
CA LEU A 2 -26.44 -3.36 20.62
C LEU A 2 -27.40 -2.35 21.28
N GLU A 3 -26.87 -1.40 22.05
CA GLU A 3 -27.64 -0.32 22.68
C GLU A 3 -28.55 0.41 21.68
N SER A 4 -28.02 0.84 20.54
CA SER A 4 -28.80 1.49 19.48
C SER A 4 -29.89 0.58 18.88
N LYS A 5 -29.68 -0.74 18.84
CA LYS A 5 -30.68 -1.70 18.35
C LYS A 5 -31.75 -2.03 19.39
N MET A 6 -31.47 -1.81 20.68
CA MET A 6 -32.41 -2.04 21.77
C MET A 6 -33.31 -0.83 22.03
N LYS A 7 -33.03 0.33 21.44
CA LYS A 7 -33.92 1.51 21.55
C LYS A 7 -35.31 1.18 21.00
N GLY A 8 -36.36 1.48 21.76
CA GLY A 8 -37.74 1.15 21.41
C GLY A 8 -38.16 -0.30 21.65
N THR A 9 -37.31 -1.12 22.30
CA THR A 9 -37.68 -2.48 22.73
C THR A 9 -37.89 -2.54 24.25
N CYS A 10 -38.41 -3.66 24.75
CA CYS A 10 -38.62 -3.88 26.19
C CYS A 10 -37.33 -3.90 27.03
N VAL A 11 -36.16 -3.98 26.38
CA VAL A 11 -34.84 -4.04 27.02
C VAL A 11 -34.00 -2.79 26.73
N GLU A 12 -34.63 -1.69 26.33
CA GLU A 12 -33.97 -0.39 26.16
C GLU A 12 -33.20 0.04 27.44
N GLY A 13 -32.05 0.68 27.26
CA GLY A 13 -31.24 1.20 28.38
C GLY A 13 -30.45 0.14 29.16
N THR A 14 -30.51 -1.14 28.78
CA THR A 14 -29.77 -2.22 29.47
C THR A 14 -28.26 -2.01 29.45
N VAL A 15 -27.70 -1.57 28.33
CA VAL A 15 -26.24 -1.34 28.20
C VAL A 15 -25.79 -0.21 29.14
N PRO A 16 -26.39 1.01 29.11
CA PRO A 16 -26.11 2.02 30.11
C PRO A 16 -26.30 1.54 31.55
N LYS A 17 -27.38 0.81 31.84
CA LYS A 17 -27.67 0.31 33.20
C LYS A 17 -26.56 -0.61 33.75
N LEU A 18 -25.93 -1.41 32.90
CA LEU A 18 -24.89 -2.36 33.32
C LEU A 18 -23.48 -1.75 33.35
N PHE A 19 -23.16 -0.85 32.42
CA PHE A 19 -21.78 -0.43 32.15
C PHE A 19 -21.55 1.07 32.35
N GLU A 20 -22.58 1.91 32.41
CA GLU A 20 -22.42 3.36 32.54
C GLU A 20 -22.10 3.78 33.98
N GLY A 21 -20.89 4.30 34.18
CA GLY A 21 -20.51 5.05 35.37
C GLY A 21 -20.56 6.56 35.12
N LYS A 22 -20.44 7.33 36.21
CA LYS A 22 -20.35 8.81 36.15
C LYS A 22 -19.11 9.28 36.85
N MET A 23 -18.37 10.18 36.21
CA MET A 23 -17.23 10.87 36.79
C MET A 23 -17.41 12.39 36.68
N MET A 24 -16.80 13.13 37.58
CA MET A 24 -16.81 14.59 37.61
C MET A 24 -15.39 15.09 37.43
N SER A 25 -15.15 15.75 36.30
CA SER A 25 -13.94 16.53 36.04
C SER A 25 -14.11 17.91 36.66
N PHE A 26 -13.18 18.32 37.51
CA PHE A 26 -13.22 19.64 38.15
C PHE A 26 -11.95 20.44 37.91
N ILE A 27 -12.11 21.76 37.83
CA ILE A 27 -11.03 22.75 37.80
C ILE A 27 -11.35 23.79 38.86
N GLU A 28 -10.45 23.98 39.82
CA GLU A 28 -10.60 24.92 40.92
C GLU A 28 -9.42 25.90 40.91
N CYS A 29 -9.71 27.20 40.73
CA CYS A 29 -8.67 28.22 40.74
C CYS A 29 -8.15 28.44 42.16
N LYS A 30 -6.83 28.66 42.31
CA LYS A 30 -6.20 28.84 43.63
C LYS A 30 -6.41 30.24 44.21
N ASN A 31 -6.36 31.26 43.35
CA ASN A 31 -6.29 32.67 43.76
C ASN A 31 -7.63 33.39 43.66
N ILE A 32 -8.65 32.75 43.07
CA ILE A 32 -10.00 33.29 42.91
C ILE A 32 -11.03 32.21 43.23
N ASN A 33 -12.21 32.63 43.70
CA ASN A 33 -13.31 31.72 44.00
C ASN A 33 -14.07 31.32 42.72
N TYR A 34 -13.39 30.58 41.84
CA TYR A 34 -13.94 30.06 40.60
C TYR A 34 -13.71 28.55 40.50
N LYS A 35 -14.79 27.80 40.27
CA LYS A 35 -14.77 26.35 40.09
C LYS A 35 -15.60 25.96 38.88
N SER A 36 -14.99 25.22 37.96
CA SER A 36 -15.67 24.60 36.82
C SER A 36 -15.80 23.10 37.08
N THR A 37 -17.00 22.55 36.92
CA THR A 37 -17.26 21.11 37.08
C THR A 37 -18.03 20.59 35.89
N ARG A 38 -17.58 19.48 35.31
CA ARG A 38 -18.26 18.77 34.23
C ARG A 38 -18.49 17.33 34.63
N VAL A 39 -19.73 16.87 34.53
CA VAL A 39 -20.08 15.46 34.74
C VAL A 39 -20.05 14.75 33.38
N GLU A 40 -19.34 13.63 33.34
CA GLU A 40 -19.16 12.80 32.15
C GLU A 40 -19.54 11.37 32.48
N THR A 41 -20.13 10.68 31.50
CA THR A 41 -20.41 9.25 31.59
C THR A 41 -19.26 8.46 31.01
N PHE A 42 -19.03 7.25 31.53
CA PHE A 42 -18.02 6.33 31.01
C PHE A 42 -18.54 4.90 30.98
N TYR A 43 -18.03 4.10 30.04
CA TYR A 43 -18.34 2.67 29.90
C TYR A 43 -17.15 1.78 30.25
N ASP A 44 -15.96 2.37 30.32
CA ASP A 44 -14.72 1.73 30.71
C ASP A 44 -13.79 2.74 31.39
N ILE A 45 -12.79 2.22 32.11
CA ILE A 45 -11.74 3.01 32.74
C ILE A 45 -10.39 2.52 32.22
N GLN A 46 -9.56 3.46 31.79
CA GLN A 46 -8.20 3.20 31.32
C GLN A 46 -7.22 3.45 32.45
N LEU A 47 -6.51 2.40 32.88
CA LEU A 47 -5.55 2.45 33.97
C LEU A 47 -4.11 2.42 33.44
N ASN A 48 -3.30 3.37 33.88
CA ASN A 48 -1.88 3.42 33.59
C ASN A 48 -1.15 2.26 34.28
N VAL A 49 -0.47 1.43 33.50
CA VAL A 49 0.35 0.32 34.03
C VAL A 49 1.79 0.75 34.26
N LYS A 50 2.31 1.63 33.39
CA LYS A 50 3.72 2.06 33.42
C LYS A 50 4.04 2.75 34.75
N GLY A 51 5.00 2.18 35.49
CA GLY A 51 5.44 2.71 36.78
C GLY A 51 4.44 2.51 37.94
N LYS A 52 3.43 1.66 37.77
CA LYS A 52 2.45 1.29 38.81
C LYS A 52 2.56 -0.20 39.14
N LYS A 53 2.44 -0.55 40.42
CA LYS A 53 2.55 -1.95 40.87
C LYS A 53 1.21 -2.68 40.86
N ASN A 54 0.10 -1.97 41.03
CA ASN A 54 -1.22 -2.58 41.18
C ASN A 54 -2.37 -1.62 40.80
N ILE A 55 -3.59 -2.17 40.79
CA ILE A 55 -4.83 -1.42 40.53
C ILE A 55 -4.98 -0.22 41.47
N ALA A 56 -4.70 -0.35 42.77
CA ALA A 56 -4.91 0.73 43.73
C ALA A 56 -4.01 1.94 43.45
N GLU A 57 -2.74 1.72 43.13
CA GLU A 57 -1.82 2.80 42.72
C GLU A 57 -2.29 3.49 41.43
N SER A 58 -2.90 2.74 40.51
CA SER A 58 -3.40 3.27 39.24
C SER A 58 -4.67 4.10 39.42
N PHE A 59 -5.59 3.66 40.30
CA PHE A 59 -6.76 4.46 40.66
C PHE A 59 -6.39 5.72 41.43
N HIS A 60 -5.39 5.64 42.32
CA HIS A 60 -4.88 6.81 43.02
C HIS A 60 -4.25 7.82 42.05
N ASP A 61 -3.50 7.34 41.06
CA ASP A 61 -2.98 8.16 39.95
C ASP A 61 -4.11 8.79 39.12
N TYR A 62 -5.16 8.02 38.84
CA TYR A 62 -6.31 8.47 38.04
C TYR A 62 -7.06 9.64 38.70
N VAL A 63 -7.22 9.64 40.02
CA VAL A 63 -7.89 10.71 40.77
C VAL A 63 -6.91 11.78 41.30
N ALA A 64 -5.61 11.67 41.00
CA ALA A 64 -4.61 12.62 41.46
C ALA A 64 -4.87 14.00 40.86
N THR A 65 -4.79 15.04 41.69
CA THR A 65 -4.98 16.42 41.23
C THR A 65 -3.73 16.94 40.54
N GLU A 66 -3.87 17.37 39.30
CA GLU A 66 -2.86 18.08 38.53
C GLU A 66 -2.85 19.57 38.91
N ILE A 67 -1.65 20.13 39.06
CA ILE A 67 -1.48 21.56 39.33
C ILE A 67 -1.22 22.26 38.00
N LEU A 68 -2.09 23.22 37.68
CA LEU A 68 -1.97 24.11 36.53
C LEU A 68 -1.31 25.40 36.99
N ASP A 69 0.00 25.53 36.77
CA ASP A 69 0.80 26.70 37.12
C ASP A 69 1.83 27.08 36.02
N GLY A 70 2.56 28.18 36.25
CA GLY A 70 3.59 28.64 35.31
C GLY A 70 3.02 29.04 33.95
N ASP A 71 3.48 28.36 32.89
CA ASP A 71 3.01 28.55 31.52
C ASP A 71 1.72 27.73 31.22
N ASN A 72 1.33 26.81 32.10
CA ASN A 72 0.17 25.92 31.96
C ASN A 72 -1.05 26.39 32.77
N LYS A 73 -1.26 27.71 32.85
CA LYS A 73 -2.39 28.30 33.60
C LYS A 73 -3.74 28.04 32.94
N TYR A 74 -4.78 27.96 33.75
CA TYR A 74 -6.16 27.79 33.29
C TYR A 74 -6.78 29.13 32.87
N ASP A 75 -7.38 29.19 31.67
CA ASP A 75 -8.16 30.35 31.24
C ASP A 75 -9.56 30.32 31.88
N ALA A 76 -9.74 31.11 32.93
CA ALA A 76 -11.01 31.25 33.65
C ALA A 76 -11.96 32.28 33.00
N GLY A 77 -11.83 32.55 31.70
CA GLY A 77 -12.71 33.43 30.94
C GLY A 77 -12.54 34.89 31.34
N GLU A 78 -13.53 35.46 32.05
CA GLU A 78 -13.49 36.86 32.51
C GLU A 78 -12.33 37.14 33.46
N HIS A 79 -11.82 36.11 34.15
CA HIS A 79 -10.70 36.23 35.08
C HIS A 79 -9.32 35.96 34.45
N GLY A 80 -9.28 35.64 33.15
CA GLY A 80 -8.04 35.34 32.41
C GLY A 80 -7.29 34.12 32.92
N LEU A 81 -5.96 34.09 32.69
CA LEU A 81 -5.09 32.96 33.04
C LEU A 81 -4.81 32.90 34.55
N GLN A 82 -5.24 31.82 35.19
CA GLN A 82 -5.14 31.59 36.63
C GLN A 82 -4.44 30.27 36.96
N ASP A 83 -3.72 30.27 38.08
CA ASP A 83 -3.21 29.03 38.64
C ASP A 83 -4.38 28.22 39.20
N ALA A 84 -4.49 26.95 38.84
CA ALA A 84 -5.63 26.11 39.19
C ALA A 84 -5.21 24.69 39.58
N LYS A 85 -6.16 23.93 40.14
CA LYS A 85 -6.06 22.48 40.32
C LYS A 85 -7.08 21.83 39.42
N LYS A 86 -6.66 20.83 38.66
CA LYS A 86 -7.52 20.00 37.81
C LYS A 86 -7.52 18.58 38.35
N GLY A 87 -8.68 17.94 38.40
CA GLY A 87 -8.77 16.56 38.84
C GLY A 87 -10.05 15.90 38.37
N VAL A 88 -10.13 14.59 38.63
CA VAL A 88 -11.30 13.76 38.34
C VAL A 88 -11.70 13.02 39.61
N ILE A 89 -13.00 12.96 39.89
CA ILE A 89 -13.56 12.18 41.00
C ILE A 89 -14.72 11.35 40.47
N PHE A 90 -14.85 10.11 40.91
CA PHE A 90 -15.97 9.27 40.50
C PHE A 90 -17.24 9.64 41.27
N ALA A 91 -18.32 9.89 40.55
CA ALA A 91 -19.63 10.14 41.14
C ALA A 91 -20.37 8.81 41.40
N SER A 92 -20.27 7.85 40.47
CA SER A 92 -20.84 6.50 40.63
C SER A 92 -20.09 5.49 39.76
N PHE A 93 -19.98 4.25 40.23
CA PHE A 93 -19.44 3.13 39.45
C PHE A 93 -20.55 2.19 38.95
N PRO A 94 -20.41 1.61 37.74
CA PRO A 94 -21.41 0.73 37.15
C PRO A 94 -21.41 -0.68 37.78
N PRO A 95 -22.52 -1.45 37.67
CA PRO A 95 -22.55 -2.85 38.09
C PRO A 95 -21.46 -3.73 37.47
N VAL A 96 -21.12 -3.51 36.20
CA VAL A 96 -20.04 -4.20 35.48
C VAL A 96 -18.98 -3.19 35.10
N LEU A 97 -17.77 -3.40 35.64
CA LEU A 97 -16.65 -2.50 35.50
C LEU A 97 -15.62 -3.08 34.55
N HIS A 98 -15.40 -2.40 33.43
CA HIS A 98 -14.33 -2.70 32.49
C HIS A 98 -13.10 -1.85 32.78
N LEU A 99 -11.99 -2.52 33.11
CA LEU A 99 -10.70 -1.88 33.35
C LEU A 99 -9.74 -2.26 32.23
N HIS A 100 -9.45 -1.31 31.34
CA HIS A 100 -8.41 -1.46 30.32
C HIS A 100 -7.06 -1.11 30.94
N LEU A 101 -6.13 -2.07 30.91
CA LEU A 101 -4.77 -1.86 31.36
C LEU A 101 -3.97 -1.34 30.17
N MET A 102 -3.45 -0.12 30.29
CA MET A 102 -2.73 0.59 29.21
C MET A 102 -1.34 -0.01 28.94
N ARG A 103 -1.30 -1.28 28.54
CA ARG A 103 -0.10 -2.03 28.16
C ARG A 103 0.38 -1.68 26.77
N PHE A 104 -0.48 -1.26 25.87
CA PHE A 104 -0.09 -0.85 24.52
C PHE A 104 -0.16 0.66 24.43
N GLN A 105 0.96 1.31 24.15
CA GLN A 105 1.01 2.76 23.92
C GLN A 105 1.88 3.07 22.71
N TYR A 106 1.48 4.10 21.97
CA TYR A 106 2.28 4.64 20.89
C TYR A 106 3.44 5.46 21.47
N ASP A 107 4.67 5.12 21.09
CA ASP A 107 5.86 5.90 21.44
C ASP A 107 6.21 6.84 20.26
N PRO A 108 5.99 8.15 20.41
CA PRO A 108 6.27 9.12 19.35
C PRO A 108 7.76 9.32 19.08
N VAL A 109 8.65 8.87 19.98
CA VAL A 109 10.11 8.98 19.77
C VAL A 109 10.60 7.92 18.79
N THR A 110 10.04 6.71 18.89
CA THR A 110 10.41 5.56 18.05
C THR A 110 9.46 5.33 16.88
N ASP A 111 8.37 6.12 16.79
CA ASP A 111 7.30 5.99 15.79
C ASP A 111 6.70 4.57 15.75
N CYS A 112 6.62 3.93 16.92
CA CYS A 112 6.20 2.54 17.06
C CYS A 112 5.28 2.35 18.27
N SER A 113 4.35 1.41 18.18
CA SER A 113 3.54 1.00 19.33
C SER A 113 4.31 -0.03 20.17
N VAL A 114 4.40 0.22 21.48
CA VAL A 114 5.18 -0.57 22.43
C VAL A 114 4.24 -1.28 23.41
N LYS A 115 4.54 -2.55 23.73
CA LYS A 115 3.85 -3.33 24.77
C LYS A 115 4.63 -3.30 26.08
N PHE A 116 4.03 -2.80 27.15
CA PHE A 116 4.55 -2.84 28.52
C PHE A 116 4.24 -4.19 29.18
N ASN A 117 5.30 -4.97 29.40
CA ASN A 117 5.22 -6.27 30.05
C ASN A 117 5.51 -6.20 31.56
N ASP A 118 5.57 -5.00 32.14
CA ASP A 118 5.82 -4.78 33.57
C ASP A 118 4.83 -5.57 34.43
N ARG A 119 5.32 -6.04 35.59
CA ARG A 119 4.49 -6.76 36.56
C ARG A 119 3.48 -5.81 37.19
N PHE A 120 2.20 -6.12 37.02
CA PHE A 120 1.06 -5.34 37.49
C PHE A 120 0.03 -6.24 38.17
N GLU A 121 -0.14 -6.05 39.47
CA GLU A 121 -1.01 -6.88 40.30
C GLU A 121 -2.47 -6.42 40.27
N PHE A 122 -3.38 -7.37 40.19
CA PHE A 122 -4.81 -7.17 40.32
C PHE A 122 -5.40 -8.25 41.23
N GLN A 123 -6.36 -7.87 42.07
CA GLN A 123 -6.89 -8.75 43.12
C GLN A 123 -8.24 -9.32 42.71
N GLU A 124 -8.59 -10.49 43.25
CA GLU A 124 -9.94 -11.06 43.04
C GLU A 124 -11.04 -10.15 43.58
N LYS A 125 -10.80 -9.47 44.70
CA LYS A 125 -11.72 -8.49 45.27
C LYS A 125 -11.08 -7.12 45.34
N VAL A 126 -11.83 -6.09 44.96
CA VAL A 126 -11.39 -4.70 45.03
C VAL A 126 -12.48 -3.83 45.63
N SER A 127 -12.11 -2.94 46.55
CA SER A 127 -13.01 -1.92 47.07
C SER A 127 -12.67 -0.58 46.44
N LEU A 128 -13.63 0.01 45.74
CA LEU A 128 -13.51 1.31 45.08
C LEU A 128 -14.18 2.45 45.86
N ASN A 129 -14.71 2.15 47.06
CA ASN A 129 -15.28 3.16 47.96
C ASN A 129 -14.38 4.39 48.18
N PRO A 130 -13.03 4.27 48.33
CA PRO A 130 -12.17 5.43 48.57
C PRO A 130 -12.15 6.46 47.42
N TYR A 131 -12.57 6.06 46.21
CA TYR A 131 -12.50 6.91 45.01
C TYR A 131 -13.85 7.56 44.66
N LEU A 132 -14.90 7.26 45.41
CA LEU A 132 -16.23 7.87 45.23
C LEU A 132 -16.31 9.24 45.92
N GLN A 133 -16.96 10.19 45.25
CA GLN A 133 -17.24 11.53 45.79
C GLN A 133 -18.11 11.47 47.05
N THR A 134 -19.08 10.56 47.08
CA THR A 134 -20.03 10.38 48.17
C THR A 134 -20.28 8.90 48.34
N ALA A 135 -20.33 8.43 49.59
CA ALA A 135 -20.64 7.04 49.87
C ALA A 135 -22.05 6.71 49.36
N GLU A 136 -22.16 5.67 48.55
CA GLU A 136 -23.44 5.16 48.07
C GLU A 136 -24.10 4.25 49.14
N SER A 137 -25.39 3.94 48.95
CA SER A 137 -26.14 3.08 49.87
C SER A 137 -25.61 1.65 49.93
N THR A 138 -24.97 1.17 48.85
CA THR A 138 -24.29 -0.11 48.79
C THR A 138 -22.79 0.12 48.64
N PRO A 139 -21.92 -0.66 49.30
CA PRO A 139 -20.48 -0.58 49.09
C PRO A 139 -20.10 -0.77 47.61
N ALA A 140 -19.10 -0.02 47.15
CA ALA A 140 -18.48 -0.21 45.85
C ALA A 140 -17.41 -1.32 45.92
N ASP A 141 -17.82 -2.50 46.41
CA ASP A 141 -17.00 -3.70 46.45
C ASP A 141 -17.29 -4.56 45.21
N TYR A 142 -16.22 -5.03 44.56
CA TYR A 142 -16.29 -5.76 43.31
C TYR A 142 -15.53 -7.07 43.36
N THR A 143 -16.07 -8.08 42.68
CA THR A 143 -15.45 -9.39 42.46
C THR A 143 -15.02 -9.54 41.00
N LEU A 144 -13.80 -10.01 40.77
CA LEU A 144 -13.22 -10.24 39.45
C LEU A 144 -13.98 -11.36 38.72
N HIS A 145 -14.42 -11.05 37.51
CA HIS A 145 -15.21 -11.94 36.66
C HIS A 145 -14.42 -12.47 35.46
N ALA A 146 -13.65 -11.61 34.78
CA ALA A 146 -12.85 -12.01 33.63
C ALA A 146 -11.48 -11.32 33.58
N VAL A 147 -10.50 -12.05 33.05
CA VAL A 147 -9.11 -11.60 32.82
C VAL A 147 -8.77 -11.88 31.36
N LEU A 148 -8.68 -10.83 30.55
CA LEU A 148 -8.31 -10.94 29.14
C LEU A 148 -6.80 -10.79 29.01
N VAL A 149 -6.18 -11.76 28.35
CA VAL A 149 -4.73 -11.95 28.35
C VAL A 149 -4.21 -11.94 26.92
N HIS A 150 -3.07 -11.31 26.74
CA HIS A 150 -2.36 -11.28 25.47
C HIS A 150 -0.94 -11.82 25.63
N SER A 151 -0.61 -12.81 24.81
CA SER A 151 0.68 -13.50 24.78
C SER A 151 1.40 -13.19 23.47
N GLY A 152 2.46 -12.37 23.52
CA GLY A 152 3.14 -11.87 22.31
C GLY A 152 3.51 -10.39 22.41
N ASP A 153 3.80 -9.77 21.26
CA ASP A 153 4.22 -8.38 21.13
C ASP A 153 3.15 -7.51 20.46
N ASN A 154 3.50 -6.30 20.02
CA ASN A 154 2.55 -5.42 19.34
C ASN A 154 2.23 -5.85 17.88
N HIS A 155 3.10 -6.62 17.23
CA HIS A 155 2.95 -7.03 15.83
C HIS A 155 2.21 -8.36 15.68
N GLY A 156 2.19 -9.19 16.72
CA GLY A 156 1.44 -10.43 16.75
C GLY A 156 1.44 -11.09 18.12
N GLY A 157 0.35 -11.78 18.41
CA GLY A 157 0.24 -12.61 19.60
C GLY A 157 -1.09 -13.33 19.67
N HIS A 158 -1.25 -14.08 20.77
CA HIS A 158 -2.37 -14.94 21.03
C HIS A 158 -3.24 -14.36 22.14
N TYR A 159 -4.55 -14.38 21.95
CA TYR A 159 -5.53 -13.82 22.89
C TYR A 159 -6.28 -14.95 23.55
N VAL A 160 -6.27 -14.95 24.88
CA VAL A 160 -7.04 -15.91 25.69
C VAL A 160 -7.78 -15.16 26.77
N VAL A 161 -8.87 -15.73 27.28
CA VAL A 161 -9.60 -15.14 28.40
C VAL A 161 -9.83 -16.17 29.49
N PHE A 162 -9.59 -15.76 30.73
CA PHE A 162 -9.96 -16.51 31.92
C PHE A 162 -11.25 -15.92 32.46
N ILE A 163 -12.27 -16.75 32.67
CA ILE A 163 -13.58 -16.31 33.15
C ILE A 163 -13.97 -17.15 34.35
N ASN A 164 -14.57 -16.52 35.35
CA ASN A 164 -15.27 -17.13 36.48
C ASN A 164 -16.79 -17.00 36.23
N PRO A 165 -17.40 -17.90 35.43
CA PRO A 165 -18.67 -17.62 34.77
C PRO A 165 -19.83 -17.43 35.74
N LYS A 166 -19.82 -18.15 36.87
CA LYS A 166 -20.86 -18.08 37.90
C LYS A 166 -20.49 -17.15 39.07
N GLY A 167 -19.31 -16.52 39.04
CA GLY A 167 -18.81 -15.73 40.17
C GLY A 167 -18.53 -16.56 41.44
N ASP A 168 -18.41 -17.88 41.34
CA ASP A 168 -18.24 -18.80 42.47
C ASP A 168 -16.77 -19.16 42.76
N GLY A 169 -15.84 -18.60 41.99
CA GLY A 169 -14.40 -18.80 42.11
C GLY A 169 -13.86 -19.96 41.26
N LYS A 170 -14.71 -20.60 40.46
CA LYS A 170 -14.31 -21.68 39.53
C LYS A 170 -13.95 -21.11 38.17
N TRP A 171 -12.66 -20.92 37.96
CA TRP A 171 -12.12 -20.32 36.74
C TRP A 171 -12.04 -21.33 35.59
N CYS A 172 -12.31 -20.83 34.38
CA CYS A 172 -12.12 -21.55 33.12
C CYS A 172 -11.26 -20.69 32.18
N LYS A 173 -10.31 -21.32 31.49
CA LYS A 173 -9.56 -20.73 30.38
C LYS A 173 -10.33 -21.00 29.09
N PHE A 174 -10.69 -19.94 28.40
CA PHE A 174 -11.27 -19.97 27.06
C PHE A 174 -10.15 -19.61 26.08
N ASP A 175 -9.64 -20.64 25.41
CA ASP A 175 -8.54 -20.59 24.45
C ASP A 175 -9.09 -21.03 23.09
N ASP A 176 -9.68 -20.07 22.36
CA ASP A 176 -10.42 -20.28 21.11
C ASP A 176 -11.47 -21.41 21.19
N ASP A 177 -11.23 -22.54 20.52
CA ASP A 177 -12.12 -23.70 20.46
C ASP A 177 -11.97 -24.64 21.67
N VAL A 178 -10.95 -24.43 22.51
CA VAL A 178 -10.65 -25.25 23.68
C VAL A 178 -10.99 -24.51 24.97
N VAL A 179 -11.96 -25.05 25.70
CA VAL A 179 -12.33 -24.55 27.03
C VAL A 179 -11.88 -25.56 28.10
N SER A 180 -11.10 -25.10 29.07
CA SER A 180 -10.59 -25.94 30.16
C SER A 180 -10.77 -25.28 31.53
N ARG A 181 -10.87 -26.09 32.59
CA ARG A 181 -10.83 -25.56 33.97
C ARG A 181 -9.41 -25.15 34.33
N CYS A 182 -9.28 -24.09 35.12
CA CYS A 182 -8.01 -23.61 35.62
C CYS A 182 -8.13 -23.16 37.08
N THR A 183 -6.98 -23.05 37.73
CA THR A 183 -6.87 -22.53 39.10
C THR A 183 -6.94 -21.01 39.11
N LYS A 184 -7.28 -20.45 40.27
CA LYS A 184 -7.23 -18.99 40.49
C LYS A 184 -5.85 -18.42 40.23
N GLN A 185 -4.80 -19.15 40.59
CA GLN A 185 -3.41 -18.74 40.37
C GLN A 185 -3.08 -18.61 38.87
N GLU A 186 -3.57 -19.54 38.05
CA GLU A 186 -3.41 -19.48 36.59
C GLU A 186 -4.21 -18.32 35.96
N ALA A 187 -5.41 -18.04 36.49
CA ALA A 187 -6.26 -16.96 35.98
C ALA A 187 -5.77 -15.56 36.38
N ILE A 188 -5.19 -15.41 37.58
CA ILE A 188 -4.84 -14.11 38.16
C ILE A 188 -3.32 -13.94 38.24
N ASP A 189 -2.64 -14.67 39.12
CA ASP A 189 -1.25 -14.42 39.48
C ASP A 189 -0.28 -14.59 38.31
N ASN A 190 -0.51 -15.61 37.47
CA ASN A 190 0.31 -15.88 36.29
C ASN A 190 0.16 -14.82 35.19
N ASN A 191 -0.84 -13.93 35.30
CA ASN A 191 -1.16 -12.91 34.30
C ASN A 191 -0.78 -11.48 34.72
N TYR A 192 -0.05 -11.30 35.83
CA TYR A 192 0.47 -10.00 36.23
C TYR A 192 1.53 -9.44 35.27
N GLY A 193 2.22 -10.30 34.52
CA GLY A 193 3.40 -9.94 33.75
C GLY A 193 4.68 -9.91 34.60
N GLY A 194 5.72 -9.25 34.09
CA GLY A 194 7.09 -9.33 34.58
C GLY A 194 8.01 -10.08 33.61
N HIS A 195 9.32 -9.91 33.77
CA HIS A 195 10.32 -10.78 33.16
C HIS A 195 10.71 -11.84 34.20
N ASP A 196 10.67 -13.13 33.82
CA ASP A 196 11.42 -14.15 34.52
C ASP A 196 12.91 -13.90 34.22
N ASP A 197 13.73 -13.65 35.24
CA ASP A 197 15.20 -13.51 35.11
C ASP A 197 15.92 -14.83 34.72
N ASP A 198 15.19 -15.93 34.51
CA ASP A 198 15.73 -17.20 34.01
C ASP A 198 15.98 -17.13 32.49
N MET A 199 17.09 -16.48 32.16
CA MET A 199 17.73 -16.40 30.84
C MET A 199 18.21 -17.76 30.29
N ASN A 200 17.31 -18.74 30.14
CA ASN A 200 17.67 -20.04 29.53
C ASN A 200 16.65 -20.62 28.54
N MET A 201 15.62 -19.86 28.14
CA MET A 201 14.73 -20.24 27.02
C MET A 201 14.44 -19.04 26.11
N PRO A 202 14.79 -19.09 24.81
CA PRO A 202 14.83 -17.92 23.93
C PRO A 202 13.45 -17.35 23.53
N VAL A 203 12.33 -17.96 23.95
CA VAL A 203 10.97 -17.46 23.66
C VAL A 203 10.00 -17.91 24.76
N LYS A 204 10.07 -17.35 25.97
CA LYS A 204 8.92 -17.39 26.88
C LYS A 204 8.00 -16.23 26.48
N HIS A 205 6.83 -16.55 25.92
CA HIS A 205 5.84 -15.55 25.54
C HIS A 205 5.48 -14.68 26.75
N CYS A 206 5.77 -13.37 26.69
CA CYS A 206 5.37 -12.41 27.71
C CYS A 206 3.85 -12.33 27.76
N THR A 207 3.27 -13.13 28.65
CA THR A 207 1.83 -13.32 28.82
C THR A 207 1.36 -12.42 29.96
N ASN A 208 0.42 -11.54 29.68
CA ASN A 208 -0.11 -10.62 30.68
C ASN A 208 -1.53 -10.17 30.38
N ALA A 209 -2.26 -9.82 31.43
CA ALA A 209 -3.60 -9.28 31.33
C ALA A 209 -3.56 -7.87 30.74
N TYR A 210 -4.40 -7.58 29.75
CA TYR A 210 -4.57 -6.23 29.18
C TYR A 210 -5.95 -5.62 29.46
N MET A 211 -6.91 -6.44 29.90
CA MET A 211 -8.23 -5.97 30.33
C MET A 211 -8.78 -6.86 31.43
N LEU A 212 -9.45 -6.24 32.41
CA LEU A 212 -10.09 -6.92 33.53
C LEU A 212 -11.57 -6.54 33.57
N VAL A 213 -12.41 -7.49 33.96
CA VAL A 213 -13.84 -7.29 34.16
C VAL A 213 -14.17 -7.61 35.61
N TYR A 214 -14.75 -6.64 36.30
CA TYR A 214 -15.21 -6.75 37.68
C TYR A 214 -16.72 -6.58 37.75
N ILE A 215 -17.38 -7.30 38.65
CA ILE A 215 -18.83 -7.17 38.89
C ILE A 215 -19.05 -6.77 40.35
N ARG A 216 -19.93 -5.79 40.58
CA ARG A 216 -20.24 -5.29 41.92
C ARG A 216 -20.91 -6.39 42.75
N ASP A 217 -20.45 -6.62 43.97
CA ASP A 217 -20.91 -7.71 44.84
C ASP A 217 -22.43 -7.64 45.10
N SER A 218 -23.00 -6.42 45.18
CA SER A 218 -24.45 -6.22 45.37
C SER A 218 -25.29 -6.59 44.15
N GLU A 219 -24.73 -6.54 42.94
CA GLU A 219 -25.42 -6.81 41.67
C GLU A 219 -25.02 -8.16 41.06
N LEU A 220 -24.10 -8.90 41.67
CA LEU A 220 -23.52 -10.13 41.12
C LEU A 220 -24.60 -11.16 40.70
N LYS A 221 -25.62 -11.36 41.54
CA LYS A 221 -26.73 -12.31 41.25
C LYS A 221 -27.66 -11.85 40.14
N ASN A 222 -27.79 -10.54 39.97
CA ASN A 222 -28.64 -9.94 38.94
C ASN A 222 -27.93 -9.96 37.58
N VAL A 223 -26.64 -9.61 37.56
CA VAL A 223 -25.81 -9.64 36.35
C VAL A 223 -25.57 -11.07 35.85
N LEU A 224 -25.29 -12.01 36.76
CA LEU A 224 -25.04 -13.42 36.46
C LEU A 224 -26.28 -14.29 36.66
N GLN A 225 -27.46 -13.76 36.34
CA GLN A 225 -28.71 -14.52 36.40
C GLN A 225 -28.63 -15.75 35.48
N GLU A 226 -29.23 -16.86 35.92
CA GLU A 226 -29.31 -18.07 35.10
C GLU A 226 -30.16 -17.81 33.85
N VAL A 227 -29.61 -18.14 32.68
CA VAL A 227 -30.27 -18.03 31.39
C VAL A 227 -30.63 -19.43 30.92
N THR A 228 -31.91 -19.61 30.60
CA THR A 228 -32.54 -20.86 30.17
C THR A 228 -32.93 -20.80 28.69
N GLU A 229 -33.35 -21.93 28.12
CA GLU A 229 -33.85 -21.96 26.73
C GLU A 229 -35.13 -21.13 26.54
N GLU A 230 -35.92 -20.95 27.60
CA GLU A 230 -37.15 -20.15 27.59
C GLU A 230 -36.90 -18.65 27.42
N ASP A 231 -35.70 -18.18 27.76
CA ASP A 231 -35.29 -16.78 27.60
C ASP A 231 -34.97 -16.42 26.13
N ILE A 232 -34.86 -17.41 25.24
CA ILE A 232 -34.54 -17.22 23.83
C ILE A 232 -35.86 -17.21 23.02
N PRO A 233 -36.22 -16.09 22.35
CA PRO A 233 -37.45 -16.03 21.56
C PRO A 233 -37.53 -17.11 20.48
N GLN A 234 -38.67 -17.79 20.37
CA GLN A 234 -38.88 -18.91 19.44
C GLN A 234 -38.60 -18.53 17.97
N GLU A 235 -38.97 -17.32 17.54
CA GLU A 235 -38.68 -16.81 16.19
C GLU A 235 -37.17 -16.80 15.89
N LEU A 236 -36.33 -16.50 16.89
CA LEU A 236 -34.88 -16.50 16.75
C LEU A 236 -34.34 -17.94 16.67
N VAL A 237 -34.90 -18.85 17.47
CA VAL A 237 -34.56 -20.28 17.46
C VAL A 237 -34.84 -20.89 16.09
N GLU A 238 -36.06 -20.70 15.57
CA GLU A 238 -36.47 -21.21 14.26
C GLU A 238 -35.59 -20.67 13.13
N ARG A 239 -35.33 -19.36 13.13
CA ARG A 239 -34.44 -18.72 12.16
C ARG A 239 -33.03 -19.31 12.19
N LEU A 240 -32.43 -19.47 13.36
CA LEU A 240 -31.07 -20.02 13.50
C LEU A 240 -31.00 -21.50 13.11
N HIS A 241 -32.07 -22.27 13.34
CA HIS A 241 -32.16 -23.65 12.86
C HIS A 241 -32.19 -23.74 11.34
N GLU A 242 -32.96 -22.88 10.68
CA GLU A 242 -33.00 -22.84 9.22
C GLU A 242 -31.66 -22.37 8.63
N GLU A 243 -31.01 -21.36 9.24
CA GLU A 243 -29.66 -20.94 8.85
C GLU A 243 -28.65 -22.10 8.95
N LYS A 244 -28.68 -22.87 10.05
CA LYS A 244 -27.85 -24.08 10.22
C LYS A 244 -28.16 -25.17 9.19
N ARG A 245 -29.43 -25.37 8.87
CA ARG A 245 -29.87 -26.36 7.87
C ARG A 245 -29.33 -25.99 6.47
N LEU A 246 -29.45 -24.72 6.09
CA LEU A 246 -28.92 -24.21 4.82
C LEU A 246 -27.40 -24.30 4.77
N GLU A 247 -26.71 -24.01 5.89
CA GLU A 247 -25.26 -24.17 5.98
C GLU A 247 -24.83 -25.63 5.84
N GLN A 248 -25.55 -26.57 6.45
CA GLN A 248 -25.32 -28.01 6.27
C GLN A 248 -25.50 -28.46 4.82
N ILE A 249 -26.54 -27.96 4.13
CA ILE A 249 -26.76 -28.22 2.70
C ILE A 249 -25.58 -27.70 1.87
N ARG A 250 -25.18 -26.43 2.07
CA ARG A 250 -24.02 -25.84 1.36
C ARG A 250 -22.71 -26.57 1.67
N ARG A 251 -22.53 -27.04 2.91
CA ARG A 251 -21.36 -27.83 3.31
C ARG A 251 -21.36 -29.19 2.61
N LYS A 252 -22.52 -29.84 2.50
CA LYS A 252 -22.68 -31.08 1.75
C LYS A 252 -22.38 -30.87 0.26
N GLU A 253 -22.92 -29.82 -0.36
CA GLU A 253 -22.62 -29.45 -1.74
C GLU A 253 -21.12 -29.18 -1.95
N ARG A 254 -20.46 -28.46 -1.04
CA ARG A 254 -19.01 -28.22 -1.09
C ARG A 254 -18.21 -29.51 -0.93
N ASN A 255 -18.66 -30.40 -0.04
CA ASN A 255 -18.04 -31.72 0.16
C ASN A 255 -18.22 -32.59 -1.09
N GLU A 256 -19.33 -32.52 -1.80
CA GLU A 256 -19.59 -33.31 -3.02
C GLU A 256 -19.06 -32.65 -4.29
N ALA A 257 -18.71 -31.35 -4.25
CA ALA A 257 -18.25 -30.60 -5.42
C ALA A 257 -17.03 -31.23 -6.12
N HIS A 258 -16.14 -31.90 -5.38
CA HIS A 258 -14.97 -32.57 -5.93
C HIS A 258 -15.30 -33.81 -6.79
N LEU A 259 -16.53 -34.35 -6.69
CA LEU A 259 -17.04 -35.46 -7.49
C LEU A 259 -17.51 -35.04 -8.89
N TYR A 260 -17.69 -33.74 -9.10
CA TYR A 260 -18.15 -33.17 -10.37
C TYR A 260 -16.98 -32.56 -11.15
N MET A 261 -17.15 -32.48 -12.46
CA MET A 261 -16.28 -31.75 -13.36
C MET A 261 -17.11 -30.93 -14.36
N SER A 262 -16.46 -29.96 -14.98
CA SER A 262 -17.09 -29.10 -15.99
C SER A 262 -16.65 -29.56 -17.38
N VAL A 263 -17.61 -29.77 -18.26
CA VAL A 263 -17.38 -30.03 -19.68
C VAL A 263 -17.85 -28.82 -20.47
N HIS A 264 -16.94 -28.20 -21.21
CA HIS A 264 -17.18 -27.04 -22.06
C HIS A 264 -17.38 -27.52 -23.49
N VAL A 265 -18.61 -27.46 -23.97
CA VAL A 265 -18.99 -27.81 -25.33
C VAL A 265 -18.89 -26.59 -26.24
N ILE A 266 -18.20 -26.76 -27.36
CA ILE A 266 -17.98 -25.79 -28.43
C ILE A 266 -18.67 -26.32 -29.68
N LEU A 267 -19.36 -25.44 -30.39
CA LEU A 267 -20.00 -25.73 -31.67
C LEU A 267 -19.26 -25.00 -32.80
N GLU A 268 -19.48 -25.41 -34.04
CA GLU A 268 -18.73 -24.90 -35.20
C GLU A 268 -18.96 -23.39 -35.45
N ASP A 269 -20.12 -22.85 -35.08
CA ASP A 269 -20.43 -21.42 -35.17
C ASP A 269 -19.51 -20.55 -34.31
N CYS A 270 -18.94 -21.09 -33.23
CA CYS A 270 -17.94 -20.39 -32.43
C CYS A 270 -16.62 -20.14 -33.17
N PHE A 271 -16.35 -20.85 -34.26
CA PHE A 271 -15.14 -20.66 -35.07
C PHE A 271 -15.30 -19.52 -36.07
N ASP A 272 -16.53 -19.15 -36.41
CA ASP A 272 -16.79 -18.06 -37.36
C ASP A 272 -16.39 -16.70 -36.78
N GLY A 273 -15.83 -15.85 -37.62
CA GLY A 273 -15.33 -14.53 -37.24
C GLY A 273 -14.02 -14.52 -36.43
N HIS A 274 -13.48 -15.67 -36.00
CA HIS A 274 -12.21 -15.72 -35.28
C HIS A 274 -11.06 -15.20 -36.15
N GLN A 275 -10.32 -14.21 -35.63
CA GLN A 275 -9.23 -13.55 -36.35
C GLN A 275 -7.84 -14.06 -35.93
N GLY A 276 -7.79 -14.91 -34.91
CA GLY A 276 -6.56 -15.36 -34.28
C GLY A 276 -6.00 -16.68 -34.82
N ASN A 277 -4.97 -17.16 -34.12
CA ASN A 277 -4.48 -18.52 -34.26
C ASN A 277 -5.48 -19.53 -33.69
N ASP A 278 -5.38 -20.80 -34.11
CA ASP A 278 -6.30 -21.88 -33.76
C ASP A 278 -7.76 -21.59 -34.15
N LEU A 279 -8.71 -22.38 -33.68
CA LEU A 279 -10.11 -22.28 -34.15
C LEU A 279 -10.92 -21.22 -33.41
N TYR A 280 -10.56 -20.88 -32.17
CA TYR A 280 -11.29 -19.94 -31.33
C TYR A 280 -10.37 -19.26 -30.30
N ASP A 281 -10.87 -18.23 -29.63
CA ASP A 281 -10.20 -17.58 -28.48
C ASP A 281 -10.77 -18.16 -27.17
N PRO A 282 -10.00 -18.92 -26.37
CA PRO A 282 -10.49 -19.53 -25.14
C PRO A 282 -11.03 -18.53 -24.10
N GLU A 283 -10.66 -17.25 -24.18
CA GLU A 283 -11.10 -16.22 -23.24
C GLU A 283 -12.37 -15.49 -23.68
N ARG A 284 -12.64 -15.45 -24.99
CA ARG A 284 -13.80 -14.73 -25.57
C ARG A 284 -14.92 -15.66 -26.02
N THR A 285 -14.63 -16.95 -26.18
CA THR A 285 -15.58 -17.92 -26.72
C THR A 285 -16.64 -18.28 -25.68
N PHE A 286 -17.89 -18.36 -26.13
CA PHE A 286 -18.98 -18.85 -25.31
C PHE A 286 -19.03 -20.38 -25.36
N PHE A 287 -18.98 -21.00 -24.20
CA PHE A 287 -19.07 -22.45 -24.05
C PHE A 287 -20.45 -22.83 -23.52
N ARG A 288 -21.01 -23.93 -24.03
CA ARG A 288 -22.13 -24.60 -23.36
C ARG A 288 -21.56 -25.44 -22.21
N LEU A 289 -21.84 -25.02 -20.98
CA LEU A 289 -21.31 -25.65 -19.77
C LEU A 289 -22.21 -26.80 -19.31
N PHE A 290 -21.64 -28.00 -19.27
CA PHE A 290 -22.25 -29.18 -18.67
C PHE A 290 -21.51 -29.54 -17.37
N ARG A 291 -22.24 -29.61 -16.25
CA ARG A 291 -21.69 -30.05 -14.97
C ARG A 291 -22.07 -31.50 -14.73
N VAL A 292 -21.10 -32.39 -14.91
CA VAL A 292 -21.31 -33.85 -14.85
C VAL A 292 -20.48 -34.48 -13.74
N LYS A 293 -20.87 -35.69 -13.31
CA LYS A 293 -20.07 -36.45 -12.35
C LYS A 293 -18.84 -36.99 -13.08
N LYS A 294 -17.72 -37.08 -12.37
CA LYS A 294 -16.46 -37.59 -12.94
C LYS A 294 -16.58 -39.03 -13.49
N HIS A 295 -17.43 -39.84 -12.88
CA HIS A 295 -17.72 -41.23 -13.26
C HIS A 295 -18.91 -41.40 -14.22
N THR A 296 -19.47 -40.30 -14.75
CA THR A 296 -20.42 -40.38 -15.85
C THR A 296 -19.70 -40.98 -17.07
N THR A 297 -20.33 -41.90 -17.79
CA THR A 297 -19.72 -42.50 -18.99
C THR A 297 -19.79 -41.53 -20.17
N LEU A 298 -18.97 -41.74 -21.20
CA LEU A 298 -19.04 -40.93 -22.42
C LEU A 298 -20.42 -41.02 -23.08
N GLN A 299 -21.03 -42.20 -23.10
CA GLN A 299 -22.38 -42.39 -23.63
C GLN A 299 -23.42 -41.51 -22.90
N GLU A 300 -23.44 -41.56 -21.57
CA GLU A 300 -24.37 -40.76 -20.76
C GLU A 300 -24.16 -39.26 -20.97
N LEU A 301 -22.90 -38.82 -21.13
CA LEU A 301 -22.57 -37.44 -21.47
C LEU A 301 -23.11 -37.05 -22.85
N MET A 302 -22.91 -37.91 -23.86
CA MET A 302 -23.38 -37.65 -25.22
C MET A 302 -24.91 -37.60 -25.30
N GLU A 303 -25.62 -38.44 -24.55
CA GLU A 303 -27.09 -38.38 -24.43
C GLU A 303 -27.55 -37.04 -23.81
N GLN A 304 -26.88 -36.57 -22.75
CA GLN A 304 -27.16 -35.26 -22.15
C GLN A 304 -26.89 -34.09 -23.10
N ILE A 305 -25.80 -34.16 -23.87
CA ILE A 305 -25.47 -33.15 -24.89
C ILE A 305 -26.52 -33.18 -26.02
N ALA A 306 -26.88 -34.37 -26.50
CA ALA A 306 -27.87 -34.58 -27.55
C ALA A 306 -29.24 -34.01 -27.17
N GLU A 307 -29.71 -34.29 -25.95
CA GLU A 307 -30.96 -33.73 -25.42
C GLU A 307 -30.90 -32.19 -25.34
N ALA A 308 -29.80 -31.64 -24.82
CA ALA A 308 -29.64 -30.20 -24.67
C ALA A 308 -29.49 -29.44 -26.00
N LEU A 309 -28.93 -30.08 -27.03
CA LEU A 309 -28.80 -29.52 -28.38
C LEU A 309 -30.03 -29.80 -29.25
N ASN A 310 -30.92 -30.70 -28.82
CA ASN A 310 -32.05 -31.21 -29.59
C ASN A 310 -31.62 -31.90 -30.90
N TYR A 311 -30.59 -32.75 -30.82
CA TYR A 311 -30.10 -33.61 -31.90
C TYR A 311 -30.18 -35.08 -31.49
N PRO A 312 -30.40 -36.02 -32.42
CA PRO A 312 -30.10 -37.43 -32.20
C PRO A 312 -28.59 -37.65 -31.96
N VAL A 313 -28.24 -38.62 -31.11
CA VAL A 313 -26.82 -38.90 -30.78
C VAL A 313 -26.03 -39.30 -32.03
N GLU A 314 -26.66 -39.99 -32.99
CA GLU A 314 -26.07 -40.43 -34.25
C GLU A 314 -25.71 -39.28 -35.21
N GLN A 315 -26.22 -38.07 -34.93
CA GLN A 315 -25.95 -36.86 -35.69
C GLN A 315 -24.84 -36.01 -35.07
N LEU A 316 -24.22 -36.49 -33.99
CA LEU A 316 -23.18 -35.80 -33.24
C LEU A 316 -21.88 -36.59 -33.26
N ARG A 317 -20.74 -35.89 -33.35
CA ARG A 317 -19.40 -36.48 -33.16
C ARG A 317 -18.58 -35.58 -32.23
N PRO A 318 -18.12 -36.08 -31.07
CA PRO A 318 -17.29 -35.32 -30.16
C PRO A 318 -15.81 -35.39 -30.58
N TRP A 319 -15.17 -34.23 -30.57
CA TRP A 319 -13.74 -34.05 -30.79
C TRP A 319 -13.15 -33.31 -29.59
N PRO A 320 -12.44 -34.00 -28.68
CA PRO A 320 -11.73 -33.37 -27.57
C PRO A 320 -10.78 -32.29 -28.08
N VAL A 321 -10.78 -31.14 -27.42
CA VAL A 321 -9.86 -30.04 -27.75
C VAL A 321 -8.75 -30.00 -26.71
N GLY A 322 -7.62 -30.62 -27.06
CA GLY A 322 -6.43 -30.71 -26.22
C GLY A 322 -5.40 -29.64 -26.54
N VAL A 323 -4.47 -29.43 -25.59
CA VAL A 323 -3.27 -28.60 -25.82
C VAL A 323 -2.18 -29.50 -26.38
N ARG A 324 -1.73 -29.22 -27.61
CA ARG A 324 -0.58 -29.92 -28.21
C ARG A 324 0.74 -29.45 -27.58
N SER A 325 1.82 -30.21 -27.80
CA SER A 325 3.18 -29.89 -27.31
C SER A 325 3.69 -28.52 -27.76
N ASN A 326 3.18 -28.01 -28.88
CA ASN A 326 3.52 -26.71 -29.45
C ASN A 326 2.62 -25.55 -28.94
N MET A 327 1.82 -25.79 -27.89
CA MET A 327 0.90 -24.83 -27.25
C MET A 327 -0.27 -24.37 -28.13
N THR A 328 -0.72 -25.20 -29.06
CA THR A 328 -1.96 -24.97 -29.84
C THR A 328 -3.14 -25.75 -29.25
N TYR A 329 -4.34 -25.22 -29.43
CA TYR A 329 -5.61 -25.85 -29.03
C TYR A 329 -6.29 -26.43 -30.27
N ARG A 330 -6.21 -27.76 -30.46
CA ARG A 330 -6.75 -28.42 -31.65
C ARG A 330 -7.68 -29.57 -31.29
N PRO A 331 -8.77 -29.78 -32.07
CA PRO A 331 -9.57 -30.99 -31.97
C PRO A 331 -8.69 -32.22 -32.23
N SER A 332 -8.90 -33.28 -31.48
CA SER A 332 -8.27 -34.59 -31.66
C SER A 332 -9.33 -35.67 -31.74
N LEU A 333 -9.00 -36.81 -32.35
CA LEU A 333 -9.90 -37.95 -32.45
C LEU A 333 -10.24 -38.52 -31.06
N LEU A 334 -11.51 -38.91 -30.87
CA LEU A 334 -11.99 -39.74 -29.76
C LEU A 334 -12.61 -41.01 -30.34
N ASP A 335 -12.13 -42.18 -29.93
CA ASP A 335 -12.54 -43.45 -30.50
C ASP A 335 -13.83 -43.96 -29.85
N LEU A 336 -14.98 -43.50 -30.35
CA LEU A 336 -16.29 -43.81 -29.79
C LEU A 336 -16.56 -45.32 -29.64
N GLU A 337 -16.02 -46.15 -30.54
CA GLU A 337 -16.25 -47.61 -30.51
C GLU A 337 -15.58 -48.29 -29.31
N THR A 338 -14.42 -47.79 -28.88
CA THR A 338 -13.63 -48.41 -27.80
C THR A 338 -13.75 -47.66 -26.48
N GLU A 339 -14.23 -46.42 -26.50
CA GLU A 339 -14.20 -45.50 -25.36
C GLU A 339 -15.57 -45.05 -24.84
N SER A 340 -16.68 -45.48 -25.46
CA SER A 340 -18.06 -45.12 -25.05
C SER A 340 -18.37 -45.42 -23.59
N ASP A 341 -17.87 -46.53 -23.06
CA ASP A 341 -18.12 -46.99 -21.68
C ASP A 341 -17.13 -46.42 -20.66
N LYS A 342 -16.11 -45.67 -21.09
CA LYS A 342 -15.11 -45.08 -20.20
C LYS A 342 -15.68 -43.85 -19.48
N ASN A 343 -15.16 -43.57 -18.29
CA ASN A 343 -15.55 -42.40 -17.52
C ASN A 343 -15.01 -41.12 -18.16
N VAL A 344 -15.79 -40.05 -18.08
CA VAL A 344 -15.40 -38.71 -18.56
C VAL A 344 -14.11 -38.20 -17.87
N SER A 345 -13.87 -38.53 -16.60
CA SER A 345 -12.62 -38.15 -15.92
C SER A 345 -11.37 -38.82 -16.49
N ASP A 346 -11.53 -40.03 -17.01
CA ASP A 346 -10.43 -40.82 -17.55
C ASP A 346 -10.13 -40.37 -18.97
N LEU A 347 -11.17 -40.05 -19.76
CA LEU A 347 -11.05 -39.53 -21.14
C LEU A 347 -10.52 -38.09 -21.22
N SER A 348 -10.72 -37.32 -20.16
CA SER A 348 -10.19 -35.96 -20.05
C SER A 348 -8.76 -35.90 -19.52
N ASP A 349 -8.11 -37.05 -19.24
CA ASP A 349 -6.82 -37.12 -18.54
C ASP A 349 -6.83 -36.28 -17.25
N THR A 350 -7.95 -36.32 -16.51
CA THR A 350 -8.22 -35.52 -15.30
C THR A 350 -8.28 -34.00 -15.49
N GLN A 351 -8.29 -33.50 -16.72
CA GLN A 351 -8.45 -32.08 -17.04
C GLN A 351 -9.85 -31.59 -16.62
N ASN A 352 -9.90 -30.47 -15.89
CA ASN A 352 -11.15 -29.82 -15.49
C ASN A 352 -10.99 -28.29 -15.53
N PRO A 353 -11.66 -27.57 -16.45
CA PRO A 353 -12.70 -28.07 -17.37
C PRO A 353 -12.14 -28.88 -18.55
N TRP A 354 -12.94 -29.84 -19.05
CA TRP A 354 -12.67 -30.59 -20.29
C TRP A 354 -13.35 -29.90 -21.48
N TYR A 355 -12.66 -29.74 -22.60
CA TYR A 355 -13.19 -29.02 -23.77
C TYR A 355 -13.51 -30.00 -24.90
N LEU A 356 -14.73 -29.90 -25.45
CA LEU A 356 -15.21 -30.74 -26.53
C LEU A 356 -15.74 -29.86 -27.67
N PHE A 357 -15.22 -30.06 -28.88
CA PHE A 357 -15.90 -29.61 -30.09
C PHE A 357 -16.92 -30.68 -30.48
N ILE A 358 -18.20 -30.30 -30.59
CA ILE A 358 -19.26 -31.19 -31.03
C ILE A 358 -19.61 -30.85 -32.47
N GLU A 359 -19.20 -31.74 -33.38
CA GLU A 359 -19.60 -31.69 -34.77
C GLU A 359 -21.04 -32.16 -34.90
N CYS A 360 -21.87 -31.40 -35.60
CA CYS A 360 -23.29 -31.68 -35.81
C CYS A 360 -23.57 -31.82 -37.30
N VAL A 361 -24.51 -32.68 -37.67
CA VAL A 361 -25.05 -32.70 -39.04
C VAL A 361 -25.65 -31.32 -39.36
N PRO A 362 -25.35 -30.73 -40.54
CA PRO A 362 -25.98 -29.47 -40.92
C PRO A 362 -27.51 -29.65 -41.05
N PRO A 363 -28.35 -28.82 -40.39
CA PRO A 363 -29.80 -28.99 -40.35
C PRO A 363 -30.47 -29.12 -41.72
N ASP A 364 -29.96 -28.37 -42.70
CA ASP A 364 -30.54 -28.27 -44.05
C ASP A 364 -29.89 -29.25 -45.06
N SER A 365 -29.00 -30.14 -44.61
CA SER A 365 -28.27 -31.06 -45.50
C SER A 365 -29.10 -32.27 -45.96
N GLY A 366 -30.20 -32.58 -45.27
CA GLY A 366 -30.98 -33.80 -45.49
C GLY A 366 -30.28 -35.10 -45.06
N LEU A 367 -29.12 -35.01 -44.42
CA LEU A 367 -28.40 -36.16 -43.89
C LEU A 367 -29.03 -36.64 -42.57
N THR A 368 -29.06 -37.95 -42.38
CA THR A 368 -29.59 -38.56 -41.14
C THR A 368 -28.49 -38.89 -40.13
N ALA A 369 -27.22 -38.86 -40.54
CA ALA A 369 -26.02 -39.10 -39.74
C ALA A 369 -24.80 -38.40 -40.37
N LEU A 370 -23.74 -38.18 -39.58
CA LEU A 370 -22.47 -37.66 -40.08
C LEU A 370 -21.77 -38.66 -41.01
N PRO A 371 -20.95 -38.20 -41.98
CA PRO A 371 -20.17 -39.10 -42.84
C PRO A 371 -19.30 -40.06 -42.01
N ALA A 372 -19.11 -41.27 -42.51
CA ALA A 372 -18.16 -42.21 -41.92
C ALA A 372 -16.75 -41.58 -41.91
N PHE A 373 -16.01 -41.86 -40.85
CA PHE A 373 -14.64 -41.40 -40.66
C PHE A 373 -13.78 -42.59 -40.29
N ASP A 374 -12.83 -42.95 -41.15
CA ASP A 374 -11.88 -44.01 -40.90
C ASP A 374 -10.63 -43.45 -40.21
N LYS A 375 -10.47 -43.78 -38.92
CA LYS A 375 -9.33 -43.34 -38.09
C LYS A 375 -7.95 -43.70 -38.61
N HIS A 376 -7.84 -44.62 -39.59
CA HIS A 376 -6.56 -45.04 -40.16
C HIS A 376 -6.25 -44.43 -41.53
N SER A 377 -7.27 -43.98 -42.26
CA SER A 377 -7.12 -43.54 -43.64
C SER A 377 -7.63 -42.12 -43.91
N ASP A 378 -8.45 -41.56 -43.02
CA ASP A 378 -8.97 -40.21 -43.09
C ASP A 378 -8.29 -39.27 -42.09
N VAL A 379 -8.35 -37.97 -42.39
CA VAL A 379 -7.95 -36.88 -41.50
C VAL A 379 -8.98 -35.76 -41.54
N LEU A 380 -9.27 -35.17 -40.38
CA LEU A 380 -10.10 -33.98 -40.23
C LEU A 380 -9.25 -32.71 -40.38
N LEU A 381 -9.47 -31.96 -41.47
CA LEU A 381 -8.81 -30.68 -41.73
C LEU A 381 -9.77 -29.50 -41.59
N PHE A 382 -9.23 -28.38 -41.09
CA PHE A 382 -9.92 -27.10 -40.96
C PHE A 382 -9.35 -26.08 -41.95
N PHE A 383 -10.21 -25.17 -42.43
CA PHE A 383 -9.80 -24.21 -43.45
C PHE A 383 -10.08 -22.77 -43.04
N LYS A 384 -9.12 -21.90 -43.37
CA LYS A 384 -9.22 -20.46 -43.18
C LYS A 384 -8.86 -19.74 -44.48
N MET A 385 -9.67 -18.77 -44.89
CA MET A 385 -9.35 -17.90 -46.01
C MET A 385 -8.81 -16.56 -45.49
N TYR A 386 -7.63 -16.17 -45.94
CA TYR A 386 -7.08 -14.84 -45.68
C TYR A 386 -7.35 -13.90 -46.86
N ASP A 387 -7.95 -12.75 -46.57
CA ASP A 387 -8.11 -11.65 -47.53
C ASP A 387 -7.09 -10.54 -47.24
N PRO A 388 -6.04 -10.37 -48.08
CA PRO A 388 -5.04 -9.32 -47.92
C PRO A 388 -5.58 -7.89 -48.06
N LYS A 389 -6.74 -7.70 -48.72
CA LYS A 389 -7.36 -6.37 -48.89
C LYS A 389 -8.10 -5.97 -47.63
N ALA A 390 -8.91 -6.87 -47.07
CA ALA A 390 -9.60 -6.65 -45.81
C ALA A 390 -8.68 -6.77 -44.58
N LYS A 391 -7.52 -7.43 -44.72
CA LYS A 391 -6.63 -7.83 -43.60
C LYS A 391 -7.39 -8.67 -42.57
N ARG A 392 -8.17 -9.64 -43.04
CA ARG A 392 -9.07 -10.49 -42.22
C ARG A 392 -8.95 -11.96 -42.57
N ILE A 393 -9.24 -12.79 -41.57
CA ILE A 393 -9.41 -14.23 -41.68
C ILE A 393 -10.90 -14.55 -41.71
N TYR A 394 -11.29 -15.48 -42.57
CA TYR A 394 -12.63 -16.05 -42.67
C TYR A 394 -12.55 -17.55 -42.47
N TYR A 395 -13.42 -18.08 -41.61
CA TYR A 395 -13.52 -19.51 -41.42
C TYR A 395 -14.20 -20.16 -42.63
N CYS A 396 -13.66 -21.28 -43.09
CA CYS A 396 -14.16 -22.01 -44.27
C CYS A 396 -14.49 -23.46 -43.92
N GLY A 397 -15.00 -23.71 -42.71
CA GLY A 397 -15.46 -25.03 -42.28
C GLY A 397 -14.34 -26.05 -42.13
N HIS A 398 -14.75 -27.31 -41.98
CA HIS A 398 -13.87 -28.47 -41.89
C HIS A 398 -14.23 -29.53 -42.95
N LYS A 399 -13.36 -30.52 -43.19
CA LYS A 399 -13.62 -31.62 -44.14
C LYS A 399 -12.80 -32.87 -43.77
N TYR A 400 -13.41 -34.04 -43.90
CA TYR A 400 -12.69 -35.31 -43.92
C TYR A 400 -12.05 -35.54 -45.27
N MET A 401 -10.74 -35.82 -45.26
CA MET A 401 -9.94 -36.08 -46.44
C MET A 401 -9.18 -37.39 -46.25
N PRO A 402 -9.10 -38.27 -47.26
CA PRO A 402 -8.17 -39.38 -47.21
C PRO A 402 -6.74 -38.86 -47.12
N ILE A 403 -5.92 -39.44 -46.24
CA ILE A 403 -4.52 -39.05 -45.99
C ILE A 403 -3.68 -39.10 -47.28
N ALA A 404 -3.99 -40.03 -48.18
CA ALA A 404 -3.31 -40.22 -49.46
C ALA A 404 -3.72 -39.20 -50.55
N SER A 405 -4.73 -38.35 -50.29
CA SER A 405 -5.22 -37.36 -51.27
C SER A 405 -4.14 -36.33 -51.59
N ARG A 406 -4.11 -35.87 -52.83
CA ARG A 406 -3.16 -34.81 -53.24
C ARG A 406 -3.65 -33.45 -52.78
N VAL A 407 -2.74 -32.55 -52.42
CA VAL A 407 -3.08 -31.18 -52.02
C VAL A 407 -3.87 -30.43 -53.10
N SER A 408 -3.62 -30.70 -54.39
CA SER A 408 -4.38 -30.13 -55.52
C SER A 408 -5.87 -30.45 -55.49
N GLU A 409 -6.28 -31.55 -54.86
CA GLU A 409 -7.69 -31.93 -54.71
C GLU A 409 -8.44 -31.02 -53.72
N LEU A 410 -7.71 -30.29 -52.85
CA LEU A 410 -8.31 -29.27 -51.98
C LEU A 410 -8.73 -28.03 -52.77
N ILE A 411 -8.06 -27.70 -53.88
CA ILE A 411 -8.25 -26.41 -54.58
C ILE A 411 -9.72 -26.18 -55.00
N PRO A 412 -10.42 -27.13 -55.65
CA PRO A 412 -11.83 -26.93 -56.00
C PRO A 412 -12.72 -26.73 -54.77
N ILE A 413 -12.46 -27.48 -53.69
CA ILE A 413 -13.21 -27.41 -52.42
C ILE A 413 -13.03 -26.04 -51.78
N LEU A 414 -11.79 -25.54 -51.71
CA LEU A 414 -11.47 -24.24 -51.14
C LEU A 414 -12.04 -23.09 -51.98
N ASN A 415 -12.00 -23.21 -53.31
CA ASN A 415 -12.61 -22.23 -54.20
C ASN A 415 -14.13 -22.17 -54.01
N GLU A 416 -14.81 -23.32 -53.94
CA GLU A 416 -16.25 -23.38 -53.66
C GLU A 416 -16.59 -22.70 -52.32
N ARG A 417 -15.89 -23.07 -51.24
CA ARG A 417 -16.13 -22.54 -49.90
C ARG A 417 -15.86 -21.05 -49.76
N ALA A 418 -14.87 -20.53 -50.49
CA ALA A 418 -14.58 -19.10 -50.53
C ALA A 418 -15.45 -18.32 -51.54
N GLY A 419 -16.33 -19.00 -52.29
CA GLY A 419 -17.14 -18.37 -53.35
C GLY A 419 -16.30 -17.89 -54.55
N PHE A 420 -15.15 -18.50 -54.78
CA PHE A 420 -14.28 -18.20 -55.92
C PHE A 420 -14.62 -19.06 -57.15
N PRO A 421 -14.30 -18.59 -58.37
CA PRO A 421 -14.35 -19.44 -59.56
C PRO A 421 -13.48 -20.70 -59.38
N PRO A 422 -13.91 -21.88 -59.87
CA PRO A 422 -13.22 -23.16 -59.65
C PRO A 422 -11.74 -23.18 -60.05
N ASP A 423 -11.36 -22.43 -61.09
CA ASP A 423 -9.99 -22.37 -61.63
C ASP A 423 -9.13 -21.26 -60.99
N THR A 424 -9.58 -20.68 -59.86
CA THR A 424 -8.82 -19.62 -59.19
C THR A 424 -7.54 -20.19 -58.59
N GLU A 425 -6.39 -19.63 -58.96
CA GLU A 425 -5.12 -19.98 -58.36
C GLU A 425 -5.04 -19.53 -56.89
N LEU A 426 -4.73 -20.47 -56.00
CA LEU A 426 -4.60 -20.24 -54.56
C LEU A 426 -3.15 -20.39 -54.10
N LEU A 427 -2.82 -19.69 -53.02
CA LEU A 427 -1.65 -19.94 -52.20
C LEU A 427 -2.10 -20.58 -50.90
N LEU A 428 -1.57 -21.78 -50.60
CA LEU A 428 -1.87 -22.53 -49.39
C LEU A 428 -0.72 -22.43 -48.40
N PHE A 429 -1.09 -22.39 -47.13
CA PHE A 429 -0.20 -22.32 -45.99
C PHE A 429 -0.71 -23.23 -44.89
N GLU A 430 0.20 -23.81 -44.13
CA GLU A 430 -0.09 -24.56 -42.92
C GLU A 430 0.05 -23.65 -41.71
N GLU A 431 -0.98 -23.58 -40.87
CA GLU A 431 -0.91 -22.92 -39.58
C GLU A 431 -0.45 -23.92 -38.51
N ILE A 432 0.85 -23.94 -38.23
CA ILE A 432 1.46 -24.91 -37.31
C ILE A 432 1.29 -24.45 -35.86
N ARG A 433 1.67 -23.20 -35.57
CA ARG A 433 1.54 -22.56 -34.24
C ARG A 433 1.62 -21.03 -34.36
N PRO A 434 1.34 -20.26 -33.28
CA PRO A 434 1.52 -18.81 -33.32
C PRO A 434 2.92 -18.40 -33.81
N ASN A 435 2.96 -17.44 -34.75
CA ASN A 435 4.17 -16.97 -35.45
C ASN A 435 4.89 -17.98 -36.37
N LEU A 436 4.36 -19.20 -36.56
CA LEU A 436 4.89 -20.20 -37.49
C LEU A 436 3.79 -20.64 -38.46
N VAL A 437 3.81 -20.02 -39.63
CA VAL A 437 2.92 -20.32 -40.75
C VAL A 437 3.78 -20.60 -41.97
N GLU A 438 3.70 -21.82 -42.48
CA GLU A 438 4.57 -22.30 -43.55
C GLU A 438 3.83 -22.40 -44.88
N ARG A 439 4.54 -22.13 -45.98
CA ARG A 439 3.93 -22.13 -47.31
C ARG A 439 4.00 -23.52 -47.91
N ILE A 440 2.85 -24.04 -48.32
CA ILE A 440 2.76 -25.30 -49.04
C ILE A 440 3.26 -25.09 -50.48
N SER A 441 4.33 -25.80 -50.83
CA SER A 441 5.06 -25.61 -52.08
C SER A 441 4.73 -26.65 -53.16
N SER A 442 4.39 -27.89 -52.76
CA SER A 442 4.03 -28.96 -53.69
C SER A 442 2.54 -29.28 -53.60
N TYR A 443 1.82 -29.17 -54.73
CA TYR A 443 0.39 -29.49 -54.82
C TYR A 443 0.12 -30.88 -55.42
N SER A 444 1.16 -31.54 -55.96
CA SER A 444 1.07 -32.86 -56.56
C SER A 444 1.27 -34.00 -55.56
N ASP A 445 1.87 -33.71 -54.41
CA ASP A 445 2.17 -34.71 -53.39
C ASP A 445 0.98 -34.95 -52.44
N PRO A 446 0.90 -36.14 -51.82
CA PRO A 446 -0.09 -36.46 -50.78
C PRO A 446 0.01 -35.56 -49.54
N LEU A 447 -1.09 -35.38 -48.82
CA LEU A 447 -1.18 -34.56 -47.60
C LEU A 447 -0.11 -34.93 -46.55
N GLU A 448 0.07 -36.23 -46.28
CA GLU A 448 1.05 -36.75 -45.30
C GLU A 448 2.51 -36.39 -45.60
N LYS A 449 2.85 -36.08 -46.86
CA LYS A 449 4.23 -35.73 -47.25
C LYS A 449 4.47 -34.22 -47.22
N VAL A 450 3.40 -33.45 -47.20
CA VAL A 450 3.44 -32.00 -47.41
C VAL A 450 3.25 -31.24 -46.11
N LEU A 451 2.37 -31.73 -45.23
CA LEU A 451 2.08 -31.14 -43.92
C LEU A 451 3.05 -31.70 -42.87
N GLU A 452 3.47 -30.87 -41.93
CA GLU A 452 4.38 -31.28 -40.85
C GLU A 452 3.58 -32.05 -39.77
N GLU A 453 3.86 -33.35 -39.61
CA GLU A 453 3.17 -34.22 -38.63
C GLU A 453 1.64 -34.17 -38.76
N LEU A 454 1.11 -34.55 -39.93
CA LEU A 454 -0.33 -34.56 -40.21
C LEU A 454 -1.17 -35.20 -39.10
N MET A 455 -2.10 -34.42 -38.54
CA MET A 455 -3.01 -34.82 -37.47
C MET A 455 -4.42 -34.26 -37.68
N ASP A 456 -5.42 -34.90 -37.06
CA ASP A 456 -6.75 -34.33 -36.94
C ASP A 456 -6.71 -32.96 -36.25
N GLY A 457 -7.45 -32.01 -36.80
CA GLY A 457 -7.47 -30.63 -36.31
C GLY A 457 -6.43 -29.71 -36.96
N ASP A 458 -5.67 -30.18 -37.95
CA ASP A 458 -4.74 -29.32 -38.69
C ASP A 458 -5.47 -28.25 -39.51
N ILE A 459 -4.84 -27.08 -39.63
CA ILE A 459 -5.45 -25.88 -40.22
C ILE A 459 -4.66 -25.47 -41.46
N ILE A 460 -5.35 -25.46 -42.60
CA ILE A 460 -4.82 -24.91 -43.84
C ILE A 460 -5.40 -23.51 -44.05
N VAL A 461 -4.51 -22.53 -44.13
CA VAL A 461 -4.84 -21.15 -44.46
C VAL A 461 -4.57 -20.93 -45.94
N PHE A 462 -5.55 -20.43 -46.69
CA PHE A 462 -5.39 -20.15 -48.10
C PHE A 462 -5.75 -18.72 -48.44
N GLN A 463 -5.18 -18.21 -49.53
CA GLN A 463 -5.52 -16.90 -50.07
C GLN A 463 -5.43 -16.92 -51.60
N LYS A 464 -6.13 -15.98 -52.24
CA LYS A 464 -6.02 -15.80 -53.69
C LYS A 464 -4.59 -15.39 -54.07
N LYS A 465 -4.04 -16.00 -55.12
CA LYS A 465 -2.76 -15.57 -55.67
C LYS A 465 -2.94 -14.22 -56.38
N GLY A 466 -2.24 -13.20 -55.90
CA GLY A 466 -2.31 -11.84 -56.44
C GLY A 466 -1.81 -11.75 -57.88
N ARG A 467 -2.30 -10.75 -58.62
CA ARG A 467 -1.79 -10.46 -59.98
C ARG A 467 -0.43 -9.75 -59.89
N PRO A 468 0.49 -9.94 -60.85
CA PRO A 468 1.85 -9.35 -60.80
C PRO A 468 1.90 -7.81 -60.64
N ASN A 469 0.83 -7.10 -61.03
CA ASN A 469 0.74 -5.64 -61.04
C ASN A 469 -0.12 -5.04 -59.90
N GLU A 470 -0.57 -5.82 -58.91
CA GLU A 470 -1.30 -5.28 -57.76
C GLU A 470 -0.36 -4.60 -56.75
N GLN A 471 -0.74 -3.42 -56.22
CA GLN A 471 0.00 -2.75 -55.15
C GLN A 471 0.06 -3.66 -53.92
N LYS A 472 1.28 -3.94 -53.43
CA LYS A 472 1.49 -4.71 -52.20
C LYS A 472 0.92 -3.92 -51.01
N THR A 473 0.04 -4.56 -50.25
CA THR A 473 -0.44 -4.06 -48.95
C THR A 473 0.57 -4.39 -47.86
N ASP A 474 0.51 -3.72 -46.70
CA ASP A 474 1.44 -3.95 -45.57
C ASP A 474 1.45 -5.41 -45.07
N LEU A 475 0.35 -6.15 -45.27
CA LEU A 475 0.17 -7.56 -44.89
C LEU A 475 -0.28 -8.35 -46.12
N SER A 476 0.61 -8.51 -47.09
CA SER A 476 0.32 -9.12 -48.40
C SER A 476 0.05 -10.63 -48.30
N THR A 477 0.52 -11.28 -47.24
CA THR A 477 0.35 -12.74 -47.03
C THR A 477 -0.21 -13.05 -45.64
N CYS A 478 -0.88 -14.20 -45.50
CA CYS A 478 -1.36 -14.67 -44.20
C CYS A 478 -0.21 -14.89 -43.20
N ARG A 479 0.98 -15.27 -43.68
CA ARG A 479 2.20 -15.38 -42.86
C ARG A 479 2.58 -14.04 -42.23
N GLU A 480 2.50 -12.94 -42.98
CA GLU A 480 2.75 -11.60 -42.46
C GLU A 480 1.67 -11.18 -41.47
N TYR A 481 0.41 -11.49 -41.77
CA TYR A 481 -0.73 -11.25 -40.88
C TYR A 481 -0.55 -11.92 -39.52
N PHE A 482 -0.27 -13.23 -39.47
CA PHE A 482 -0.07 -13.95 -38.21
C PHE A 482 1.20 -13.51 -37.47
N ARG A 483 2.25 -13.11 -38.19
CA ARG A 483 3.46 -12.52 -37.58
C ARG A 483 3.15 -11.18 -36.93
N ASP A 484 2.38 -10.32 -37.61
CA ASP A 484 1.95 -9.04 -37.05
C ASP A 484 1.07 -9.25 -35.82
N LEU A 485 0.06 -10.12 -35.93
CA LEU A 485 -0.83 -10.48 -34.83
C LEU A 485 -0.05 -10.98 -33.60
N PHE A 486 0.95 -11.84 -33.79
CA PHE A 486 1.76 -12.38 -32.70
C PHE A 486 2.53 -11.30 -31.92
N TYR A 487 3.03 -10.28 -32.62
CA TYR A 487 3.75 -9.19 -31.98
C TYR A 487 2.83 -8.03 -31.56
N ARG A 488 1.56 -8.04 -31.93
CA ARG A 488 0.62 -6.98 -31.60
C ARG A 488 0.17 -7.11 -30.14
N SER A 489 0.13 -6.00 -29.44
CA SER A 489 -0.41 -5.93 -28.08
C SER A 489 -1.16 -4.62 -27.89
N GLU A 490 -2.30 -4.71 -27.24
CA GLU A 490 -2.97 -3.54 -26.67
C GLU A 490 -2.22 -3.09 -25.42
N VAL A 491 -1.94 -1.78 -25.33
CA VAL A 491 -1.31 -1.15 -24.18
C VAL A 491 -2.07 0.12 -23.85
N THR A 492 -2.50 0.24 -22.59
CA THR A 492 -3.18 1.42 -22.07
C THR A 492 -2.17 2.39 -21.47
N PHE A 493 -2.20 3.64 -21.91
CA PHE A 493 -1.35 4.72 -21.41
C PHE A 493 -2.16 5.64 -20.48
N CYS A 494 -1.72 5.76 -19.23
CA CYS A 494 -2.37 6.57 -18.20
C CYS A 494 -1.49 7.74 -17.75
N ASP A 495 -2.05 8.94 -17.67
CA ASP A 495 -1.38 10.12 -17.15
C ASP A 495 -1.26 10.04 -15.63
N LYS A 496 -0.03 10.04 -15.13
CA LYS A 496 0.31 10.00 -13.71
C LYS A 496 -0.20 11.23 -12.94
N MET A 497 -0.34 12.37 -13.60
CA MET A 497 -0.74 13.63 -12.96
C MET A 497 -2.25 13.72 -12.75
N ILE A 498 -3.02 12.88 -13.43
CA ILE A 498 -4.48 12.84 -13.33
C ILE A 498 -4.89 11.66 -12.44
N PRO A 499 -5.42 11.90 -11.23
CA PRO A 499 -5.89 10.82 -10.37
C PRO A 499 -6.99 10.01 -11.05
N ASN A 500 -6.85 8.68 -11.05
CA ASN A 500 -7.79 7.73 -11.66
C ASN A 500 -8.01 7.94 -13.17
N ASP A 501 -6.98 8.36 -13.90
CA ASP A 501 -7.06 8.46 -15.35
C ASP A 501 -7.40 7.10 -15.98
N PRO A 502 -8.52 6.98 -16.74
CA PRO A 502 -8.81 5.77 -17.51
C PRO A 502 -7.75 5.52 -18.59
N GLY A 503 -7.03 6.56 -19.01
CA GLY A 503 -6.02 6.48 -20.05
C GLY A 503 -6.61 6.24 -21.44
N PHE A 504 -5.74 5.93 -22.39
CA PHE A 504 -6.12 5.54 -23.75
C PHE A 504 -5.35 4.30 -24.19
N THR A 505 -6.01 3.41 -24.92
CA THR A 505 -5.41 2.17 -25.41
C THR A 505 -4.89 2.35 -26.84
N MET A 506 -3.69 1.84 -27.08
CA MET A 506 -3.08 1.76 -28.41
C MET A 506 -2.71 0.31 -28.72
N GLU A 507 -2.89 -0.09 -29.98
CA GLU A 507 -2.32 -1.33 -30.51
C GLU A 507 -0.88 -1.04 -30.97
N LEU A 508 0.09 -1.65 -30.29
CA LEU A 508 1.51 -1.48 -30.56
C LEU A 508 2.20 -2.83 -30.76
N SER A 509 3.28 -2.85 -31.53
CA SER A 509 4.13 -4.04 -31.59
C SER A 509 4.98 -4.14 -30.31
N ILE A 510 5.01 -5.31 -29.69
CA ILE A 510 5.85 -5.59 -28.51
C ILE A 510 7.35 -5.50 -28.82
N ARG A 511 7.71 -5.38 -30.10
CA ARG A 511 9.09 -5.20 -30.58
C ARG A 511 9.53 -3.74 -30.67
N LEU A 512 8.64 -2.78 -30.49
CA LEU A 512 9.00 -1.36 -30.57
C LEU A 512 10.03 -1.02 -29.49
N ASN A 513 11.03 -0.22 -29.86
CA ASN A 513 11.99 0.36 -28.93
C ASN A 513 11.40 1.62 -28.26
N TYR A 514 12.12 2.19 -27.29
CA TYR A 514 11.66 3.38 -26.57
C TYR A 514 11.31 4.55 -27.49
N GLU A 515 12.16 4.85 -28.47
CA GLU A 515 11.97 5.98 -29.39
C GLU A 515 10.69 5.82 -30.22
N GLN A 516 10.44 4.63 -30.75
CA GLN A 516 9.24 4.32 -31.52
C GLN A 516 7.97 4.39 -30.67
N ILE A 517 8.03 3.91 -29.42
CA ILE A 517 6.91 4.04 -28.46
C ILE A 517 6.63 5.52 -28.19
N ALA A 518 7.68 6.30 -27.88
CA ALA A 518 7.56 7.73 -27.61
C ALA A 518 6.96 8.48 -28.80
N GLN A 519 7.42 8.20 -30.03
CA GLN A 519 6.88 8.78 -31.26
C GLN A 519 5.39 8.44 -31.46
N ALA A 520 5.01 7.18 -31.32
CA ALA A 520 3.62 6.76 -31.48
C ALA A 520 2.67 7.41 -30.46
N VAL A 521 3.09 7.43 -29.19
CA VAL A 521 2.31 8.05 -28.10
C VAL A 521 2.25 9.57 -28.26
N ALA A 522 3.37 10.21 -28.63
CA ALA A 522 3.43 11.65 -28.85
C ALA A 522 2.55 12.10 -30.02
N GLN A 523 2.51 11.32 -31.11
CA GLN A 523 1.60 11.57 -32.23
C GLN A 523 0.14 11.50 -31.79
N ARG A 524 -0.22 10.53 -30.92
CA ARG A 524 -1.57 10.41 -30.36
C ARG A 524 -1.95 11.58 -29.45
N LEU A 525 -0.98 12.09 -28.69
CA LEU A 525 -1.17 13.20 -27.75
C LEU A 525 -1.01 14.59 -28.39
N GLY A 526 -0.49 14.68 -29.62
CA GLY A 526 -0.20 15.95 -30.28
C GLY A 526 0.95 16.72 -29.61
N THR A 527 1.96 16.02 -29.09
CA THR A 527 3.11 16.61 -28.38
C THR A 527 4.45 16.15 -28.96
N ASP A 528 5.55 16.70 -28.45
CA ASP A 528 6.91 16.28 -28.80
C ASP A 528 7.28 15.00 -28.01
N PRO A 529 7.83 13.94 -28.65
CA PRO A 529 8.32 12.74 -27.96
C PRO A 529 9.26 13.03 -26.78
N TYR A 530 10.11 14.05 -26.89
CA TYR A 530 11.04 14.43 -25.81
C TYR A 530 10.33 15.11 -24.63
N ARG A 531 9.06 15.50 -24.76
CA ARG A 531 8.25 16.06 -23.66
C ARG A 531 7.44 14.99 -22.91
N LEU A 532 7.69 13.71 -23.17
CA LEU A 532 7.06 12.62 -22.46
C LEU A 532 8.07 11.90 -21.56
N GLN A 533 7.65 11.60 -20.33
CA GLN A 533 8.35 10.68 -19.45
C GLN A 533 7.44 9.51 -19.11
N PHE A 534 7.93 8.28 -19.35
CA PHE A 534 7.20 7.05 -19.09
C PHE A 534 7.61 6.42 -17.75
N PHE A 535 6.73 5.61 -17.18
CA PHE A 535 6.94 4.88 -15.93
C PHE A 535 6.46 3.44 -16.07
N LYS A 536 7.19 2.51 -15.45
CA LYS A 536 6.76 1.11 -15.35
C LYS A 536 5.53 1.01 -14.44
N ALA A 537 4.62 0.08 -14.71
CA ALA A 537 3.58 -0.29 -13.74
C ALA A 537 4.18 -1.11 -12.58
N GLN A 538 3.67 -0.95 -11.35
CA GLN A 538 4.04 -1.81 -10.22
C GLN A 538 3.24 -3.14 -10.25
N LEU A 539 3.85 -4.26 -9.83
CA LEU A 539 3.24 -5.60 -9.93
C LEU A 539 1.90 -5.77 -9.19
N TYR A 540 1.74 -5.11 -8.03
CA TYR A 540 0.62 -5.36 -7.11
C TYR A 540 -0.24 -4.12 -6.84
N LYS A 541 0.19 -2.96 -7.31
CA LYS A 541 -0.52 -1.69 -7.15
C LYS A 541 -0.67 -1.06 -8.51
N ASP A 542 -1.90 -0.64 -8.84
CA ASP A 542 -2.23 0.07 -10.07
C ASP A 542 -1.75 1.53 -9.96
N CYS A 543 -0.44 1.71 -9.85
CA CYS A 543 0.20 3.00 -9.70
C CYS A 543 1.53 3.06 -10.47
N PRO A 544 1.98 4.27 -10.84
CA PRO A 544 3.25 4.45 -11.52
C PRO A 544 4.41 4.05 -10.61
N GLY A 545 5.28 3.18 -11.13
CA GLY A 545 6.54 2.80 -10.54
C GLY A 545 7.68 3.75 -10.93
N ASN A 546 8.86 3.17 -11.12
CA ASN A 546 10.05 3.95 -11.45
C ASN A 546 9.99 4.54 -12.87
N PRO A 547 10.53 5.75 -13.07
CA PRO A 547 10.64 6.35 -14.40
C PRO A 547 11.52 5.50 -15.31
N ILE A 548 11.12 5.39 -16.57
CA ILE A 548 11.85 4.72 -17.64
C ILE A 548 12.76 5.76 -18.30
N LYS A 549 14.07 5.48 -18.30
CA LYS A 549 15.07 6.36 -18.91
C LYS A 549 14.83 6.51 -20.41
N CYS A 550 15.06 7.68 -20.98
CA CYS A 550 14.96 7.90 -22.42
C CYS A 550 16.02 7.13 -23.23
N SER A 551 17.12 6.71 -22.58
CA SER A 551 18.16 5.86 -23.16
C SER A 551 17.88 4.35 -22.99
N PHE A 552 16.64 3.95 -22.74
CA PHE A 552 16.29 2.54 -22.54
C PHE A 552 16.48 1.72 -23.82
N GLU A 553 17.38 0.75 -23.79
CA GLU A 553 17.75 -0.09 -24.96
C GLU A 553 16.82 -1.29 -25.19
N GLY A 554 15.88 -1.55 -24.28
CA GLY A 554 14.93 -2.66 -24.39
C GLY A 554 13.75 -2.37 -25.31
N GLN A 555 12.88 -3.38 -25.45
CA GLN A 555 11.66 -3.33 -26.25
C GLN A 555 10.42 -3.20 -25.36
N LEU A 556 9.27 -2.91 -25.97
CA LEU A 556 7.98 -2.84 -25.27
C LEU A 556 7.68 -4.12 -24.48
N LYS A 557 8.01 -5.31 -25.00
CA LYS A 557 7.85 -6.58 -24.26
C LYS A 557 8.57 -6.55 -22.89
N ASP A 558 9.73 -5.90 -22.80
CA ASP A 558 10.56 -5.84 -21.59
C ASP A 558 9.96 -4.88 -20.55
N LEU A 559 9.15 -3.92 -21.00
CA LEU A 559 8.39 -3.01 -20.15
C LEU A 559 7.10 -3.68 -19.60
N LEU A 560 6.59 -4.69 -20.30
CA LEU A 560 5.34 -5.38 -20.00
C LEU A 560 5.50 -6.68 -19.21
N VAL A 561 6.73 -7.10 -18.91
CA VAL A 561 7.04 -8.37 -18.19
C VAL A 561 6.33 -8.48 -16.85
N HIS A 562 6.08 -7.34 -16.19
CA HIS A 562 5.48 -7.30 -14.86
C HIS A 562 3.95 -7.27 -14.87
N THR A 563 3.31 -7.26 -16.05
CA THR A 563 1.86 -7.40 -16.16
C THR A 563 1.51 -8.88 -16.12
N LYS A 564 0.49 -9.25 -15.33
CA LYS A 564 -0.07 -10.61 -15.38
C LYS A 564 -0.50 -10.93 -16.83
N PRO A 565 -0.34 -12.17 -17.33
CA PRO A 565 -0.68 -12.53 -18.70
C PRO A 565 -2.11 -12.14 -19.12
N LYS A 566 -3.05 -12.19 -18.16
CA LYS A 566 -4.48 -11.84 -18.31
C LYS A 566 -4.84 -10.43 -17.81
N GLY A 567 -3.86 -9.64 -17.40
CA GLY A 567 -4.06 -8.29 -16.89
C GLY A 567 -4.02 -7.26 -18.01
N ILE A 568 -4.73 -6.14 -17.83
CA ILE A 568 -4.61 -4.99 -18.71
C ILE A 568 -3.15 -4.49 -18.65
N LYS A 569 -2.51 -4.44 -19.81
CA LYS A 569 -1.13 -3.96 -19.97
C LYS A 569 -1.14 -2.44 -19.91
N LYS A 570 -0.55 -1.88 -18.85
CA LYS A 570 -0.52 -0.43 -18.60
C LYS A 570 0.89 0.12 -18.57
N ILE A 571 1.05 1.31 -19.14
CA ILE A 571 2.25 2.15 -19.00
C ILE A 571 1.78 3.53 -18.53
N PHE A 572 2.41 4.06 -17.49
CA PHE A 572 2.09 5.41 -17.04
C PHE A 572 3.00 6.41 -17.74
N TYR A 573 2.51 7.62 -17.94
CA TYR A 573 3.32 8.71 -18.50
C TYR A 573 3.00 10.03 -17.80
N GLN A 574 3.82 11.05 -18.04
CA GLN A 574 3.50 12.43 -17.73
C GLN A 574 4.05 13.34 -18.83
N GLN A 575 3.39 14.47 -19.06
CA GLN A 575 3.88 15.51 -19.97
C GLN A 575 4.82 16.47 -19.22
N LEU A 576 5.94 16.81 -19.84
CA LEU A 576 6.97 17.66 -19.28
C LEU A 576 6.97 19.05 -19.94
N SER A 577 7.30 20.08 -19.15
CA SER A 577 7.57 21.43 -19.67
C SER A 577 8.96 21.55 -20.32
N ILE A 578 9.89 20.67 -19.96
CA ILE A 578 11.26 20.60 -20.49
C ILE A 578 11.52 19.23 -21.14
N PRO A 579 12.51 19.11 -22.05
CA PRO A 579 12.92 17.83 -22.61
C PRO A 579 13.34 16.81 -21.54
N VAL A 580 12.95 15.54 -21.72
CA VAL A 580 13.18 14.44 -20.76
C VAL A 580 14.66 14.17 -20.52
N ASN A 581 15.50 14.29 -21.54
CA ASN A 581 16.96 14.17 -21.44
C ASN A 581 17.58 15.27 -20.58
N GLU A 582 17.04 16.48 -20.59
CA GLU A 582 17.45 17.56 -19.69
C GLU A 582 16.97 17.30 -18.27
N LEU A 583 15.73 16.87 -18.09
CA LEU A 583 15.18 16.51 -16.79
C LEU A 583 15.98 15.39 -16.11
N GLU A 584 16.38 14.36 -16.87
CA GLU A 584 17.19 13.25 -16.37
C GLU A 584 18.58 13.68 -15.90
N ASN A 585 19.10 14.79 -16.43
CA ASN A 585 20.38 15.38 -16.01
C ASN A 585 20.25 16.35 -14.82
N LYS A 586 19.03 16.70 -14.42
CA LYS A 586 18.76 17.53 -13.25
C LYS A 586 18.67 16.69 -11.97
N ARG A 587 19.00 17.31 -10.84
CA ARG A 587 18.93 16.71 -9.52
C ARG A 587 18.17 17.63 -8.59
N GLN A 588 17.26 17.05 -7.80
CA GLN A 588 16.57 17.80 -6.75
C GLN A 588 17.53 18.09 -5.58
N PHE A 589 17.70 19.37 -5.23
CA PHE A 589 18.45 19.80 -4.07
C PHE A 589 17.55 20.63 -3.15
N LYS A 590 17.34 20.17 -1.92
CA LYS A 590 16.51 20.86 -0.92
C LYS A 590 17.38 21.65 0.05
N CYS A 591 17.04 22.92 0.27
CA CYS A 591 17.74 23.79 1.22
C CYS A 591 16.78 24.86 1.78
N ILE A 592 17.24 25.62 2.75
CA ILE A 592 16.46 26.73 3.33
C ILE A 592 16.98 28.05 2.78
N TRP A 593 16.09 28.90 2.28
CA TRP A 593 16.35 30.31 2.04
C TRP A 593 16.05 31.12 3.29
N LEU A 594 16.97 32.02 3.65
CA LEU A 594 16.76 33.02 4.68
C LEU A 594 16.74 34.41 4.04
N GLY A 595 15.55 35.00 4.03
CA GLY A 595 15.29 36.29 3.41
C GLY A 595 15.86 37.47 4.20
N PRO A 596 15.73 38.69 3.64
CA PRO A 596 16.28 39.90 4.24
C PRO A 596 15.84 40.09 5.70
N LYS A 597 16.77 40.50 6.57
CA LYS A 597 16.53 40.76 8.01
C LYS A 597 16.15 39.53 8.86
N MET A 598 16.44 38.30 8.42
CA MET A 598 16.22 37.05 9.21
C MET A 598 14.73 36.75 9.52
N LYS A 599 13.79 37.42 8.84
CA LYS A 599 12.34 37.31 9.14
C LYS A 599 11.59 36.31 8.26
N GLU A 600 12.10 36.05 7.06
CA GLU A 600 11.48 35.14 6.10
C GLU A 600 12.34 33.89 5.96
N GLU A 601 11.74 32.73 6.19
CA GLU A 601 12.40 31.44 5.98
C GLU A 601 11.55 30.60 5.05
N LYS A 602 12.13 30.18 3.93
CA LYS A 602 11.43 29.49 2.86
C LYS A 602 12.21 28.24 2.47
N GLU A 603 11.54 27.09 2.39
CA GLU A 603 12.17 25.89 1.82
C GLU A 603 12.30 26.06 0.31
N LEU A 604 13.53 25.92 -0.20
CA LEU A 604 13.83 25.92 -1.62
C LEU A 604 14.05 24.49 -2.10
N THR A 605 13.43 24.17 -3.23
CA THR A 605 13.69 22.96 -4.01
C THR A 605 14.26 23.39 -5.36
N LEU A 606 15.57 23.20 -5.52
CA LEU A 606 16.33 23.62 -6.70
C LEU A 606 16.65 22.41 -7.59
N TYR A 607 16.83 22.65 -8.89
CA TYR A 607 17.07 21.59 -9.89
C TYR A 607 18.35 21.83 -10.72
N PRO A 608 19.54 21.92 -10.07
CA PRO A 608 20.81 22.01 -10.79
C PRO A 608 21.13 20.73 -11.56
N ASN A 609 22.09 20.82 -12.49
CA ASN A 609 22.61 19.65 -13.19
C ASN A 609 23.41 18.76 -12.22
N LYS A 610 23.34 17.44 -12.40
CA LYS A 610 24.03 16.45 -11.55
C LYS A 610 25.54 16.71 -11.45
N ASN A 611 26.16 17.06 -12.58
CA ASN A 611 27.60 17.33 -12.66
C ASN A 611 27.95 18.79 -12.33
N GLY A 612 26.99 19.56 -11.81
CA GLY A 612 27.17 20.97 -11.47
C GLY A 612 27.97 21.17 -10.17
N THR A 613 28.28 22.42 -9.93
CA THR A 613 29.01 22.94 -8.76
C THR A 613 28.07 23.63 -7.78
N VAL A 614 28.57 23.97 -6.59
CA VAL A 614 27.84 24.83 -5.64
C VAL A 614 27.52 26.20 -6.27
N ALA A 615 28.38 26.75 -7.13
CA ALA A 615 28.10 27.97 -7.86
C ALA A 615 26.84 27.85 -8.73
N ASP A 616 26.67 26.73 -9.45
CA ASP A 616 25.49 26.48 -10.27
C ASP A 616 24.20 26.38 -9.42
N LEU A 617 24.31 25.80 -8.22
CA LEU A 617 23.22 25.75 -7.25
C LEU A 617 22.82 27.14 -6.74
N LEU A 618 23.81 28.01 -6.46
CA LEU A 618 23.57 29.38 -6.01
C LEU A 618 22.95 30.24 -7.13
N GLU A 619 23.38 30.07 -8.38
CA GLU A 619 22.79 30.78 -9.51
C GLU A 619 21.34 30.33 -9.77
N GLU A 620 21.04 29.04 -9.58
CA GLU A 620 19.67 28.54 -9.63
C GLU A 620 18.82 29.10 -8.48
N ALA A 621 19.37 29.18 -7.26
CA ALA A 621 18.70 29.82 -6.14
C ALA A 621 18.37 31.29 -6.45
N LYS A 622 19.32 32.03 -7.03
CA LYS A 622 19.18 33.45 -7.41
C LYS A 622 18.00 33.74 -8.34
N LYS A 623 17.61 32.80 -9.20
CA LYS A 623 16.42 32.93 -10.08
C LYS A 623 15.09 32.79 -9.34
N THR A 624 15.10 32.24 -8.13
CA THR A 624 13.90 31.84 -7.38
C THR A 624 13.65 32.64 -6.10
N VAL A 625 14.62 33.47 -5.70
CA VAL A 625 14.58 34.26 -4.46
C VAL A 625 14.60 35.76 -4.77
N ASP A 626 13.85 36.52 -3.99
CA ASP A 626 13.87 37.98 -4.04
C ASP A 626 14.98 38.50 -3.11
N MET A 627 15.99 39.15 -3.68
CA MET A 627 17.10 39.76 -2.93
C MET A 627 16.76 41.18 -2.46
N SER A 628 17.47 41.69 -1.47
CA SER A 628 17.26 43.06 -0.99
C SER A 628 17.67 44.09 -2.08
N PRO A 629 16.87 45.14 -2.35
CA PRO A 629 17.21 46.18 -3.33
C PRO A 629 18.54 46.89 -3.04
N ASP A 630 18.87 47.05 -1.75
CA ASP A 630 20.14 47.63 -1.25
C ASP A 630 21.13 46.54 -0.76
N GLY A 631 20.96 45.30 -1.23
CA GLY A 631 21.75 44.13 -0.82
C GLY A 631 23.08 43.98 -1.57
N SER A 632 23.86 42.95 -1.22
CA SER A 632 25.15 42.68 -1.88
C SER A 632 25.00 41.95 -3.22
N GLY A 633 23.85 41.33 -3.48
CA GLY A 633 23.60 40.49 -4.65
C GLY A 633 24.44 39.21 -4.71
N LYS A 634 25.18 38.89 -3.64
CA LYS A 634 25.99 37.67 -3.50
C LYS A 634 25.33 36.72 -2.51
N LEU A 635 25.14 35.48 -2.94
CA LEU A 635 24.61 34.41 -2.10
C LEU A 635 25.74 33.58 -1.52
N ARG A 636 25.53 33.03 -0.31
CA ARG A 636 26.39 32.00 0.27
C ARG A 636 25.55 30.82 0.73
N ILE A 637 26.18 29.64 0.75
CA ILE A 637 25.61 28.44 1.37
C ILE A 637 26.27 28.20 2.74
N LEU A 638 25.47 27.82 3.73
CA LEU A 638 25.87 27.48 5.08
C LEU A 638 25.37 26.07 5.43
N GLU A 639 26.14 25.37 6.25
CA GLU A 639 25.75 24.08 6.81
C GLU A 639 25.21 24.28 8.23
N ILE A 640 24.02 23.76 8.49
CA ILE A 640 23.36 23.80 9.79
C ILE A 640 23.30 22.39 10.37
N ASN A 641 23.80 22.24 11.58
CA ASN A 641 23.70 21.01 12.36
C ASN A 641 23.31 21.35 13.80
N CYS A 642 22.21 20.78 14.29
CA CYS A 642 21.65 21.05 15.62
C CYS A 642 21.62 22.57 15.94
N ASN A 643 20.95 23.38 15.11
CA ASN A 643 20.83 24.84 15.29
C ASN A 643 22.16 25.61 15.46
N LYS A 644 23.27 25.06 14.97
CA LYS A 644 24.58 25.71 14.86
C LYS A 644 24.97 25.80 13.39
N ILE A 645 25.62 26.88 13.01
CA ILE A 645 26.09 27.09 11.63
C ILE A 645 27.58 26.86 11.49
N GLN A 646 27.96 26.34 10.33
CA GLN A 646 29.32 26.28 9.84
C GLN A 646 29.36 26.86 8.41
N PRO A 647 30.51 27.37 7.97
CA PRO A 647 30.71 27.71 6.57
C PRO A 647 30.37 26.50 5.69
N GLY A 648 29.55 26.73 4.66
CA GLY A 648 29.17 25.69 3.73
C GLY A 648 30.30 25.29 2.78
N PRO A 649 30.03 24.35 1.87
CA PRO A 649 30.97 23.95 0.83
C PRO A 649 31.37 25.14 -0.05
N LYS A 650 32.58 25.10 -0.59
CA LYS A 650 33.09 26.13 -1.51
C LYS A 650 32.37 26.06 -2.86
N ASP A 651 32.31 27.20 -3.55
CA ASP A 651 31.64 27.38 -4.83
C ASP A 651 32.09 26.40 -5.92
N ASP A 652 33.37 25.99 -5.91
CA ASP A 652 34.00 25.06 -6.85
C ASP A 652 33.71 23.57 -6.55
N MET A 653 33.08 23.27 -5.41
CA MET A 653 32.79 21.90 -4.99
C MET A 653 31.66 21.30 -5.84
N LEU A 654 31.86 20.06 -6.32
CA LEU A 654 30.86 19.33 -7.10
C LEU A 654 29.66 18.90 -6.23
N LEU A 655 28.44 19.06 -6.75
CA LEU A 655 27.21 18.73 -6.01
C LEU A 655 27.07 17.24 -5.63
N ASP A 656 27.73 16.34 -6.37
CA ASP A 656 27.76 14.91 -6.04
C ASP A 656 28.55 14.61 -4.77
N THR A 657 29.55 15.43 -4.42
CA THR A 657 30.30 15.26 -3.17
C THR A 657 29.45 15.61 -1.93
N LEU A 658 28.44 16.48 -2.11
CA LEU A 658 27.46 16.80 -1.06
C LEU A 658 26.44 15.67 -0.83
N ALA A 659 26.33 14.73 -1.77
CA ALA A 659 25.43 13.56 -1.71
C ALA A 659 26.01 12.40 -0.89
N ALA A 660 27.32 12.16 -1.01
CA ALA A 660 27.97 11.00 -0.39
C ALA A 660 27.98 11.05 1.15
N THR A 661 27.61 12.19 1.74
CA THR A 661 27.55 12.44 3.20
C THR A 661 26.13 12.49 3.76
N THR A 662 25.07 12.17 2.98
CA THR A 662 23.66 12.27 3.42
C THR A 662 23.15 11.11 4.28
N ASN A 663 24.04 10.37 4.96
CA ASN A 663 23.65 9.62 6.15
C ASN A 663 23.97 10.51 7.36
N THR A 664 22.93 11.09 7.97
CA THR A 664 22.87 11.91 9.21
C THR A 664 22.79 13.44 9.07
N SER A 665 21.64 13.99 9.50
CA SER A 665 21.35 15.33 10.08
C SER A 665 21.78 16.66 9.45
N LYS A 666 22.47 16.70 8.31
CA LYS A 666 22.96 17.97 7.71
C LYS A 666 21.86 18.73 6.95
N MET A 667 21.66 20.01 7.28
CA MET A 667 20.71 20.91 6.63
C MET A 667 21.46 22.09 5.99
N TYR A 668 21.22 22.36 4.71
CA TYR A 668 21.86 23.49 4.02
C TYR A 668 20.95 24.72 4.02
N ARG A 669 21.55 25.90 4.24
CA ARG A 669 20.87 27.21 4.17
C ARG A 669 21.57 28.11 3.16
N ILE A 670 20.81 28.77 2.31
CA ILE A 670 21.26 29.83 1.41
C ILE A 670 20.78 31.17 1.97
N GLU A 671 21.67 32.15 2.00
CA GLU A 671 21.36 33.52 2.44
C GLU A 671 22.15 34.54 1.63
N GLU A 672 21.62 35.76 1.53
CA GLU A 672 22.34 36.89 0.96
C GLU A 672 23.44 37.36 1.93
N VAL A 673 24.67 37.54 1.43
CA VAL A 673 25.79 38.04 2.23
C VAL A 673 25.56 39.52 2.56
N PRO A 674 25.53 39.95 3.83
CA PRO A 674 25.43 41.37 4.16
C PRO A 674 26.60 42.18 3.60
N LEU A 675 26.37 43.43 3.19
CA LEU A 675 27.38 44.30 2.56
C LEU A 675 28.65 44.46 3.41
N ASP A 676 28.50 44.51 4.74
CA ASP A 676 29.58 44.65 5.70
C ASP A 676 30.39 43.35 5.92
N GLU A 677 29.90 42.22 5.42
CA GLU A 677 30.52 40.89 5.50
C GLU A 677 31.18 40.45 4.16
N VAL A 678 31.06 41.23 3.08
CA VAL A 678 31.59 40.87 1.75
C VAL A 678 33.11 40.92 1.70
N ASN A 679 33.71 41.97 2.28
CA ASN A 679 35.15 42.17 2.33
C ASN A 679 35.56 42.41 3.80
N LEU A 680 36.26 41.45 4.39
CA LEU A 680 36.77 41.54 5.76
C LEU A 680 38.24 42.00 5.74
N SER A 681 38.62 42.87 6.68
CA SER A 681 40.03 43.23 6.91
C SER A 681 40.76 42.15 7.74
N GLU A 682 42.10 42.20 7.80
CA GLU A 682 42.91 41.18 8.51
C GLU A 682 42.63 41.09 10.02
N ASP A 683 42.10 42.17 10.59
CA ASP A 683 41.69 42.31 11.98
C ASP A 683 40.18 42.02 12.21
N GLU A 684 39.43 41.60 11.18
CA GLU A 684 38.00 41.26 11.25
C GLU A 684 37.75 39.76 10.99
N MET A 685 36.76 39.18 11.67
CA MET A 685 36.37 37.77 11.51
C MET A 685 34.86 37.59 11.61
N LEU A 686 34.31 36.64 10.83
CA LEU A 686 32.95 36.15 11.01
C LEU A 686 32.94 35.00 12.01
N ILE A 687 32.24 35.19 13.12
CA ILE A 687 32.06 34.17 14.16
C ILE A 687 30.65 33.56 14.08
N PRO A 688 30.50 32.23 14.22
CA PRO A 688 29.20 31.60 14.38
C PRO A 688 28.55 32.01 15.71
N VAL A 689 27.27 32.37 15.67
CA VAL A 689 26.46 32.68 16.84
C VAL A 689 25.26 31.71 16.90
N ALA A 690 24.99 31.13 18.07
CA ALA A 690 23.85 30.24 18.27
C ALA A 690 23.22 30.43 19.67
N HIS A 691 21.93 30.10 19.78
CA HIS A 691 21.18 30.22 21.02
C HIS A 691 21.14 28.89 21.76
N PHE A 692 21.23 28.89 23.09
CA PHE A 692 21.09 27.68 23.92
C PHE A 692 20.40 27.97 25.24
N HIS A 693 19.88 26.94 25.90
CA HIS A 693 19.21 27.07 27.21
C HIS A 693 19.75 26.07 28.21
N LYS A 694 20.33 26.55 29.31
CA LYS A 694 21.02 25.78 30.38
C LYS A 694 22.23 24.99 29.87
N ASP A 695 22.00 24.03 29.00
CA ASP A 695 23.02 23.15 28.43
C ASP A 695 23.38 23.57 27.01
N VAL A 696 24.69 23.54 26.70
CA VAL A 696 25.25 23.88 25.39
C VAL A 696 24.79 22.93 24.27
N TYR A 697 24.25 21.77 24.62
CA TYR A 697 23.63 20.84 23.69
C TYR A 697 22.19 21.24 23.33
N SER A 698 21.51 21.95 24.21
CA SER A 698 20.12 22.42 24.07
C SER A 698 20.03 23.70 23.24
N THR A 699 20.52 23.61 22.00
CA THR A 699 20.58 24.72 21.05
C THR A 699 19.25 24.91 20.29
N PHE A 700 18.84 26.15 20.07
CA PHE A 700 17.56 26.48 19.44
C PHE A 700 17.65 27.78 18.61
N GLY A 701 16.55 28.14 17.95
CA GLY A 701 16.46 29.38 17.17
C GLY A 701 17.26 29.34 15.86
N ASN A 702 17.42 30.50 15.23
CA ASN A 702 18.11 30.65 13.96
C ASN A 702 19.55 31.13 14.20
N PRO A 703 20.58 30.27 14.04
CA PRO A 703 21.97 30.68 14.15
C PRO A 703 22.36 31.65 13.03
N PHE A 704 23.31 32.55 13.29
CA PHE A 704 23.77 33.56 12.32
C PHE A 704 25.27 33.84 12.47
N LEU A 705 25.88 34.36 11.41
CA LEU A 705 27.26 34.84 11.45
C LEU A 705 27.27 36.29 11.95
N LEU A 706 28.26 36.63 12.79
CA LEU A 706 28.46 37.99 13.26
C LEU A 706 29.88 38.44 12.95
N LYS A 707 30.02 39.65 12.42
CA LYS A 707 31.32 40.28 12.20
C LYS A 707 31.83 40.95 13.48
N VAL A 708 33.03 40.55 13.91
CA VAL A 708 33.74 41.11 15.06
C VAL A 708 35.15 41.54 14.68
N ARG A 709 35.70 42.55 15.35
CA ARG A 709 37.06 43.05 15.16
C ARG A 709 37.95 42.72 16.36
N ASN A 710 39.23 42.47 16.12
CA ASN A 710 40.21 42.29 17.20
C ASN A 710 40.36 43.59 18.01
N GLY A 711 40.25 43.50 19.34
CA GLY A 711 40.30 44.69 20.20
C GLY A 711 38.96 45.42 20.34
N GLU A 712 37.86 44.90 19.76
CA GLU A 712 36.53 45.49 19.87
C GLU A 712 35.95 45.31 21.30
N PRO A 713 35.46 46.37 21.96
CA PRO A 713 34.75 46.25 23.22
C PRO A 713 33.49 45.39 23.08
N PHE A 714 33.24 44.50 24.04
CA PHE A 714 32.06 43.62 23.98
C PHE A 714 30.72 44.38 24.02
N SER A 715 30.71 45.61 24.55
CA SER A 715 29.56 46.51 24.51
C SER A 715 29.11 46.82 23.07
N GLU A 716 30.05 47.07 22.15
CA GLU A 716 29.74 47.30 20.73
C GLU A 716 29.24 46.03 20.04
N VAL A 717 29.81 44.88 20.38
CA VAL A 717 29.35 43.56 19.89
C VAL A 717 27.93 43.27 20.39
N LYS A 718 27.61 43.65 21.63
CA LYS A 718 26.29 43.51 22.24
C LYS A 718 25.24 44.36 21.50
N GLU A 719 25.58 45.58 21.10
CA GLU A 719 24.71 46.42 20.26
C GLU A 719 24.48 45.80 18.87
N LYS A 720 25.53 45.26 18.23
CA LYS A 720 25.40 44.54 16.95
C LYS A 720 24.51 43.32 17.06
N LEU A 721 24.62 42.54 18.14
CA LEU A 721 23.77 41.39 18.45
C LEU A 721 22.30 41.82 18.64
N ALA A 722 22.05 42.86 19.44
CA ALA A 722 20.70 43.38 19.67
C ALA A 722 20.04 43.81 18.36
N LYS A 723 20.77 44.55 17.52
CA LYS A 723 20.29 45.00 16.20
C LYS A 723 20.01 43.85 15.24
N LYS A 724 20.83 42.79 15.26
CA LYS A 724 20.71 41.63 14.35
C LYS A 724 19.60 40.67 14.77
N ILE A 725 19.35 40.50 16.07
CA ILE A 725 18.29 39.63 16.60
C ILE A 725 16.93 40.35 16.58
N GLY A 726 16.90 41.67 16.77
CA GLY A 726 15.67 42.47 16.70
C GLY A 726 14.74 42.28 17.91
N THR A 727 15.30 41.94 19.08
CA THR A 727 14.58 41.74 20.35
C THR A 727 14.40 43.06 21.11
N GLN A 728 13.35 43.18 21.94
CA GLN A 728 13.15 44.33 22.82
C GLN A 728 14.25 44.42 23.89
N GLU A 729 14.71 45.64 24.22
CA GLU A 729 15.83 45.88 25.16
C GLU A 729 15.67 45.13 26.49
N LYS A 730 14.46 45.16 27.10
CA LYS A 730 14.15 44.49 28.37
C LYS A 730 14.29 42.96 28.34
N GLU A 731 14.17 42.35 27.17
CA GLU A 731 14.37 40.90 27.02
C GLU A 731 15.82 40.56 26.75
N PHE A 732 16.53 41.44 26.04
CA PHE A 732 17.94 41.27 25.73
C PHE A 732 18.83 41.39 26.97
N GLU A 733 18.42 42.17 27.98
CA GLU A 733 19.08 42.23 29.30
C GLU A 733 19.14 40.89 30.05
N LYS A 734 18.30 39.91 29.68
CA LYS A 734 18.28 38.58 30.31
C LYS A 734 19.23 37.58 29.67
N PHE A 735 19.90 37.96 28.58
CA PHE A 735 20.81 37.09 27.87
C PHE A 735 22.12 36.97 28.64
N LYS A 736 22.70 35.77 28.67
CA LYS A 736 24.10 35.58 29.07
C LYS A 736 24.91 35.16 27.86
N PHE A 737 26.12 35.70 27.74
CA PHE A 737 26.99 35.47 26.60
C PHE A 737 28.15 34.56 27.00
N ALA A 738 28.44 33.55 26.19
CA ALA A 738 29.53 32.62 26.45
C ALA A 738 30.33 32.32 25.18
N ILE A 739 31.65 32.22 25.31
CA ILE A 739 32.49 31.63 24.26
C ILE A 739 32.50 30.13 24.47
N VAL A 740 32.04 29.38 23.47
CA VAL A 740 31.93 27.93 23.57
C VAL A 740 33.03 27.27 22.75
N HIS A 741 33.91 26.55 23.44
CA HIS A 741 34.97 25.74 22.83
C HIS A 741 34.86 24.29 23.30
N LEU A 742 34.87 23.32 22.37
CA LEU A 742 34.73 21.88 22.69
C LEU A 742 33.55 21.56 23.65
N ASN A 743 32.40 22.22 23.43
CA ASN A 743 31.19 22.13 24.25
C ASN A 743 31.33 22.62 25.70
N ARG A 744 32.39 23.36 26.03
CA ARG A 744 32.56 24.01 27.33
C ARG A 744 32.28 25.51 27.18
N PRO A 745 31.26 26.06 27.86
CA PRO A 745 30.97 27.48 27.81
C PRO A 745 31.85 28.25 28.82
N THR A 746 32.54 29.27 28.34
CA THR A 746 33.20 30.28 29.17
C THR A 746 32.39 31.56 29.11
N PHE A 747 31.67 31.88 30.19
CA PHE A 747 30.82 33.07 30.26
C PHE A 747 31.64 34.35 30.28
N ILE A 748 31.22 35.32 29.48
CA ILE A 748 31.83 36.64 29.40
C ILE A 748 31.31 37.46 30.59
N ASN A 749 32.22 38.02 31.40
CA ASN A 749 31.85 38.89 32.51
C ASN A 749 31.55 40.30 31.98
N GLU A 750 30.29 40.73 32.07
CA GLU A 750 29.84 42.01 31.55
C GLU A 750 30.32 43.22 32.38
N GLU A 751 30.71 43.01 33.65
CA GLU A 751 31.17 44.09 34.54
C GLU A 751 32.67 44.43 34.36
N ALA A 752 33.39 43.68 33.53
CA ALA A 752 34.86 43.73 33.45
C ALA A 752 35.43 44.31 32.15
N ASP A 753 34.66 45.08 31.36
CA ASP A 753 35.08 45.65 30.06
C ASP A 753 35.80 44.63 29.16
N TYR A 754 35.17 43.46 28.93
CA TYR A 754 35.76 42.42 28.08
C TYR A 754 36.00 42.91 26.65
N ILE A 755 37.19 42.61 26.12
CA ILE A 755 37.63 42.98 24.78
C ILE A 755 37.72 41.72 23.92
N ILE A 756 37.19 41.76 22.70
CA ILE A 756 37.26 40.64 21.76
C ILE A 756 38.71 40.36 21.37
N ASN A 757 39.17 39.13 21.62
CA ASN A 757 40.40 38.59 21.06
C ASN A 757 40.06 37.54 19.99
N LEU A 758 40.46 37.79 18.75
CA LEU A 758 40.18 36.84 17.65
C LEU A 758 40.84 35.47 17.85
N GLN A 759 41.90 35.36 18.66
CA GLN A 759 42.52 34.07 18.96
C GLN A 759 41.58 33.11 19.69
N ASP A 760 40.63 33.62 20.48
CA ASP A 760 39.66 32.81 21.23
C ASP A 760 38.68 32.06 20.28
N PHE A 761 38.52 32.58 19.06
CA PHE A 761 37.67 32.03 18.01
C PHE A 761 38.43 31.29 16.91
N ARG A 762 39.77 31.39 16.91
CA ARG A 762 40.60 30.66 15.95
C ARG A 762 40.66 29.18 16.34
N PRO A 763 40.57 28.27 15.36
CA PRO A 763 40.72 26.85 15.61
C PRO A 763 42.11 26.53 16.17
N HIS A 764 42.17 25.86 17.32
CA HIS A 764 43.42 25.35 17.87
C HIS A 764 43.71 23.95 17.29
N PRO A 765 44.95 23.64 16.88
CA PRO A 765 45.29 22.33 16.36
C PRO A 765 45.25 21.27 17.46
N CYS A 766 44.33 20.31 17.36
CA CYS A 766 44.30 19.10 18.21
C CYS A 766 45.05 17.94 17.52
N PRO A 767 45.70 17.02 18.28
CA PRO A 767 46.27 15.80 17.71
C PRO A 767 45.11 14.91 17.23
N GLY A 768 44.95 14.77 15.90
CA GLY A 768 43.86 14.00 15.30
C GLY A 768 43.19 14.65 14.08
N GLY A 769 43.59 15.86 13.68
CA GLY A 769 43.15 16.48 12.42
C GLY A 769 41.71 17.03 12.40
N ILE A 770 40.94 16.87 13.47
CA ILE A 770 39.61 17.48 13.61
C ILE A 770 39.76 18.84 14.29
N SER A 771 39.42 19.89 13.56
CA SER A 771 39.47 21.28 14.02
C SER A 771 38.08 21.73 14.46
N PHE A 772 37.89 22.01 15.75
CA PHE A 772 36.64 22.57 16.28
C PHE A 772 36.75 24.10 16.34
N LYS A 773 35.87 24.80 15.62
CA LYS A 773 35.76 26.26 15.70
C LYS A 773 34.94 26.64 16.92
N SER A 774 35.46 27.57 17.73
CA SER A 774 34.69 28.19 18.81
C SER A 774 33.53 29.01 18.24
N TRP A 775 32.45 29.13 18.99
CA TRP A 775 31.28 29.92 18.62
C TRP A 775 30.79 30.75 19.80
N LEU A 776 30.06 31.81 19.52
CA LEU A 776 29.47 32.68 20.53
C LEU A 776 28.07 32.17 20.88
N GLY A 777 27.91 31.74 22.12
CA GLY A 777 26.67 31.22 22.67
C GLY A 777 25.83 32.30 23.34
N LEU A 778 24.55 32.32 23.00
CA LEU A 778 23.54 33.18 23.60
C LEU A 778 22.64 32.33 24.52
N GLU A 779 22.88 32.39 25.82
CA GLU A 779 22.04 31.69 26.79
C GLU A 779 20.78 32.49 27.08
N HIS A 780 19.62 31.93 26.74
CA HIS A 780 18.32 32.47 27.15
C HIS A 780 17.22 31.41 27.07
N VAL A 781 16.03 31.75 27.58
CA VAL A 781 14.85 30.88 27.45
C VAL A 781 14.32 30.95 26.02
N ASN A 782 14.02 29.80 25.43
CA ASN A 782 13.34 29.74 24.14
C ASN A 782 11.87 30.16 24.29
N LYS A 783 11.55 31.40 23.94
CA LYS A 783 10.19 31.94 23.91
C LYS A 783 9.53 31.87 22.54
N ALA A 784 10.23 31.37 21.52
CA ALA A 784 9.62 31.20 20.21
C ALA A 784 8.52 30.14 20.33
N PRO A 785 7.30 30.38 19.81
CA PRO A 785 6.31 29.31 19.70
C PRO A 785 6.98 28.18 18.93
N LYS A 786 6.94 26.94 19.47
CA LYS A 786 7.50 25.76 18.81
C LYS A 786 7.08 25.81 17.33
N ARG A 787 8.02 26.07 16.42
CA ARG A 787 7.74 26.04 14.98
C ARG A 787 7.20 24.65 14.68
N SER A 788 5.95 24.61 14.25
CA SER A 788 5.24 23.40 13.88
C SER A 788 5.95 22.75 12.70
N ARG A 789 6.73 21.70 12.93
CA ARG A 789 6.96 20.70 11.86
C ARG A 789 5.89 19.62 11.82
N PHE A 790 5.05 19.52 12.85
CA PHE A 790 3.73 18.92 12.75
C PHE A 790 2.81 19.66 13.74
N SER A 791 1.80 20.35 13.21
CA SER A 791 0.74 20.95 14.01
C SER A 791 -0.32 19.90 14.29
N TYR A 792 -0.22 19.21 15.43
CA TYR A 792 -1.40 19.08 16.27
C TYR A 792 -1.38 20.30 17.18
N LEU A 793 -2.11 21.35 16.78
CA LEU A 793 -2.43 22.45 17.68
C LEU A 793 -3.27 21.84 18.81
N GLU A 794 -2.64 21.51 19.93
CA GLU A 794 -3.33 21.58 21.22
C GLU A 794 -3.68 23.04 21.43
N LYS A 795 -4.88 23.43 20.96
CA LYS A 795 -5.52 24.65 21.41
C LYS A 795 -5.68 24.54 22.93
N ALA A 796 -5.53 25.65 23.64
CA ALA A 796 -6.02 25.76 25.00
C ALA A 796 -7.46 25.20 25.03
N ILE A 797 -7.70 24.17 25.84
CA ILE A 797 -9.01 23.55 25.96
C ILE A 797 -9.93 24.58 26.60
N LYS A 798 -10.63 25.33 25.77
CA LYS A 798 -11.80 26.10 26.19
C LYS A 798 -12.94 25.11 26.34
N ILE A 799 -13.16 24.64 27.56
CA ILE A 799 -14.35 23.88 27.90
C ILE A 799 -15.49 24.89 27.92
N TYR A 800 -16.29 24.92 26.85
CA TYR A 800 -17.58 25.61 26.87
C TYR A 800 -18.54 24.77 27.70
N ASN A 801 -19.20 25.40 28.67
CA ASN A 801 -20.30 24.82 29.45
C ASN A 801 -21.51 24.51 28.56
#